data_AF-Q6AIG1-F1
#
_entry.id   AF-Q6AIG1-F1
#
_cell.length_a   1.000
_cell.length_b   1.000
_cell.length_c   1.000
_cell.angle_alpha   90.00
_cell.angle_beta   90.00
_cell.angle_gamma   90.00
#
_symmetry.space_group_name_H-M   'P 1'
#
loop_
_entity.id
_entity.type
_entity.pdbx_description
1 polymer ?
#
loop_
_entity_poly.entity_id
_entity_poly.type
_entity_poly.pdbx_seq_one_letter_code
_entity_poly.pdbx_strand_id
1 'polypeptide(L)'
;MVKEKKDYPAEFAESILKAIKEGTAPWQKPWAPVPVEFPKNPISQTTYKGSNILGLVMPGYNDPRWMTYKQAKEQDAQVRKGEKSTKITFYSPFRLIDKLDENKKPLLNDEGKPIKIKINKPVLNIFSVFNATQIEGLKEYKQDSPTWKPVELAEKILKNSGAKIVHSTRDRAFYRPATDIIQLPPKENFKTSEQYYSAAIHELAHWTMGKGRVEREAGPQGTEEYAKEELRAEIASWMINTEIGVGHDPTNHKSYTAGWAKAIEDSPQEIFSAANDAEKIKAFIMGFKLEQKASLVKERTMETENKAAPNLETKSAHLAQEKTFLNVPFREKNLAKKAGAKWDSKQKSWFAPAGTDLAPLQNWLSNNTPHQPTTSTPEQEFADALTEAGFDLKGTLPVMDGKMKRAKLFDGKAGSLDGAYVGYLDSRPAGFIENHKTGEKRNWKSTGHEVSPQERQNIKERAVRQKKEREAERDATHKKVAQKAAYVWGKCSPAPSSHPYLERKKISGEELKITNTNNLLIPLQNTSGEIQTLQFILPNGEKKLLAGGKLEGSFCKIGQEHEKENDPIMLAEGYSTGKSISTAAQKPCYICCSSNNLETVAKALHAKFPDKDIVIYADNDHAQEKAKGLNPGIEKATAAAKAVGGKVIIPKFSSEEKERGFTDFNDLAQAWGTKHVARKIHLVLAKEAELER
;
A
#
# COMPACT_ATOMS: atom_id res chain seq x y z
N MET A 1 31.61 6.21 -24.85
CA MET A 1 30.17 6.50 -24.70
C MET A 1 29.52 5.37 -23.91
N VAL A 2 29.35 5.56 -22.60
CA VAL A 2 28.54 4.64 -21.79
C VAL A 2 27.09 4.94 -22.18
N LYS A 3 26.40 4.01 -22.85
CA LYS A 3 24.95 4.13 -23.07
C LYS A 3 24.30 4.24 -21.69
N GLU A 4 23.67 5.37 -21.40
CA GLU A 4 22.81 5.52 -20.23
C GLU A 4 21.85 4.33 -20.18
N LYS A 5 21.80 3.67 -19.02
CA LYS A 5 20.85 2.58 -18.77
C LYS A 5 19.46 3.21 -18.72
N LYS A 6 18.69 3.11 -19.81
CA LYS A 6 17.29 3.53 -19.82
C LYS A 6 16.51 2.83 -18.69
N ASP A 7 15.65 3.60 -18.04
CA ASP A 7 14.73 3.14 -17.00
C ASP A 7 13.65 2.23 -17.62
N TYR A 8 13.50 0.99 -17.14
CA TYR A 8 12.60 0.00 -17.76
C TYR A 8 11.13 0.45 -17.82
N PRO A 9 10.54 1.06 -16.77
CA PRO A 9 9.23 1.68 -16.86
C PRO A 9 9.06 2.65 -18.04
N ALA A 10 10.06 3.48 -18.32
CA ALA A 10 10.05 4.39 -19.47
C ALA A 10 10.14 3.61 -20.79
N GLU A 11 11.04 2.62 -20.91
CA GLU A 11 11.11 1.75 -22.11
C GLU A 11 9.77 1.03 -22.37
N PHE A 12 9.12 0.55 -21.32
CA PHE A 12 7.84 -0.14 -21.41
C PHE A 12 6.74 0.82 -21.86
N ALA A 13 6.64 2.01 -21.25
CA ALA A 13 5.69 3.04 -21.64
C ALA A 13 5.90 3.48 -23.11
N GLU A 14 7.14 3.72 -23.54
CA GLU A 14 7.49 4.01 -24.94
C GLU A 14 6.97 2.92 -25.90
N SER A 15 7.12 1.64 -25.53
CA SER A 15 6.66 0.54 -26.38
C SER A 15 5.13 0.45 -26.48
N ILE A 16 4.42 0.75 -25.38
CA ILE A 16 2.96 0.83 -25.37
C ILE A 16 2.48 2.05 -26.16
N LEU A 17 3.12 3.21 -26.03
CA LEU A 17 2.80 4.40 -26.82
C LEU A 17 2.90 4.14 -28.32
N LYS A 18 3.98 3.47 -28.74
CA LYS A 18 4.14 3.05 -30.13
C LYS A 18 2.98 2.15 -30.56
N ALA A 19 2.64 1.16 -29.76
CA ALA A 19 1.54 0.24 -30.05
C ALA A 19 0.19 0.96 -30.13
N ILE A 20 -0.06 1.97 -29.27
CA ILE A 20 -1.29 2.76 -29.30
C ILE A 20 -1.39 3.57 -30.60
N LYS A 21 -0.30 4.25 -30.97
CA LYS A 21 -0.22 5.08 -32.18
C LYS A 21 -0.38 4.24 -33.46
N GLU A 22 0.16 3.03 -33.47
CA GLU A 22 0.05 2.09 -34.60
C GLU A 22 -1.28 1.30 -34.60
N GLY A 23 -2.11 1.44 -33.56
CA GLY A 23 -3.33 0.64 -33.40
C GLY A 23 -3.07 -0.84 -33.16
N THR A 24 -1.88 -1.19 -32.68
CA THR A 24 -1.43 -2.58 -32.46
C THR A 24 -1.42 -3.01 -30.99
N ALA A 25 -1.83 -2.13 -30.06
CA ALA A 25 -2.02 -2.50 -28.66
C ALA A 25 -3.04 -3.63 -28.52
N PRO A 26 -2.93 -4.52 -27.52
CA PRO A 26 -3.79 -5.69 -27.43
C PRO A 26 -5.28 -5.32 -27.32
N TRP A 27 -5.63 -4.28 -26.57
CA TRP A 27 -7.01 -3.79 -26.48
C TRP A 27 -7.49 -2.99 -27.71
N GLN A 28 -6.62 -2.71 -28.70
CA GLN A 28 -7.00 -2.05 -29.97
C GLN A 28 -7.07 -3.02 -31.16
N LYS A 29 -6.70 -4.29 -30.96
CA LYS A 29 -6.81 -5.32 -31.98
C LYS A 29 -8.15 -6.06 -31.88
N PRO A 30 -8.73 -6.49 -33.02
CA PRO A 30 -9.82 -7.45 -33.00
C PRO A 30 -9.30 -8.82 -32.55
N TRP A 31 -10.01 -9.47 -31.63
CA TRP A 31 -9.72 -10.83 -31.19
C TRP A 31 -10.88 -11.76 -31.49
N ALA A 32 -10.57 -12.94 -32.02
CA ALA A 32 -11.56 -13.96 -32.32
C ALA A 32 -12.28 -14.43 -31.03
N PRO A 33 -13.55 -14.87 -31.12
CA PRO A 33 -14.34 -15.37 -30.00
C PRO A 33 -13.93 -16.79 -29.60
N VAL A 34 -12.66 -16.94 -29.21
CA VAL A 34 -12.10 -18.15 -28.64
C VAL A 34 -11.44 -17.77 -27.31
N PRO A 35 -11.64 -18.53 -26.23
CA PRO A 35 -10.90 -18.27 -25.00
C PRO A 35 -9.41 -18.39 -25.27
N VAL A 36 -8.63 -17.47 -24.71
CA VAL A 36 -7.17 -17.53 -24.78
C VAL A 36 -6.63 -17.50 -23.35
N GLU A 37 -5.77 -18.45 -23.03
CA GLU A 37 -5.07 -18.41 -21.75
C GLU A 37 -4.09 -17.24 -21.68
N PHE A 38 -4.20 -16.43 -20.62
CA PHE A 38 -3.23 -15.37 -20.37
C PHE A 38 -1.84 -15.93 -20.01
N PRO A 39 -0.77 -15.14 -20.27
CA PRO A 39 0.58 -15.52 -19.89
C PRO A 39 0.67 -16.04 -18.45
N LYS A 40 1.27 -17.21 -18.26
CA LYS A 40 1.43 -17.89 -16.97
C LYS A 40 2.82 -18.48 -16.81
N ASN A 41 3.24 -18.62 -15.56
CA ASN A 41 4.43 -19.39 -15.24
C ASN A 41 4.08 -20.90 -15.20
N PRO A 42 4.71 -21.76 -16.02
CA PRO A 42 4.34 -23.19 -16.09
C PRO A 42 4.81 -24.01 -14.88
N ILE A 43 5.71 -23.49 -14.05
CA ILE A 43 6.16 -24.19 -12.84
C ILE A 43 5.17 -23.91 -11.71
N SER A 44 4.88 -22.63 -11.44
CA SER A 44 3.96 -22.26 -10.37
C SER A 44 2.48 -22.30 -10.77
N GLN A 45 2.18 -22.52 -12.06
CA GLN A 45 0.85 -22.43 -12.67
C GLN A 45 0.15 -21.09 -12.42
N THR A 46 0.91 -20.04 -12.09
CA THR A 46 0.37 -18.73 -11.74
C THR A 46 0.32 -17.84 -12.99
N THR A 47 -0.86 -17.29 -13.29
CA THR A 47 -1.02 -16.27 -14.33
C THR A 47 -0.30 -14.98 -13.92
N TYR A 48 0.44 -14.38 -14.85
CA TYR A 48 0.99 -13.04 -14.68
C TYR A 48 -0.15 -12.02 -14.55
N LYS A 49 0.12 -10.83 -13.99
CA LYS A 49 -0.91 -9.82 -13.67
C LYS A 49 -0.50 -8.42 -14.10
N GLY A 50 -1.49 -7.55 -14.30
CA GLY A 50 -1.28 -6.12 -14.57
C GLY A 50 -0.41 -5.87 -15.80
N SER A 51 0.55 -4.95 -15.71
CA SER A 51 1.41 -4.57 -16.84
C SER A 51 2.22 -5.73 -17.43
N ASN A 52 2.50 -6.78 -16.64
CA ASN A 52 3.20 -7.95 -17.15
C ASN A 52 2.38 -8.73 -18.18
N ILE A 53 1.04 -8.78 -18.05
CA ILE A 53 0.19 -9.39 -19.10
C ILE A 53 0.38 -8.63 -20.40
N LEU A 54 0.32 -7.30 -20.36
CA LEU A 54 0.45 -6.45 -21.54
C LEU A 54 1.80 -6.69 -22.22
N GLY A 55 2.90 -6.65 -21.45
CA GLY A 55 4.25 -6.87 -21.98
C GLY A 55 4.48 -8.26 -22.57
N LEU A 56 3.83 -9.30 -22.03
CA LEU A 56 4.00 -10.67 -22.50
C LEU A 56 3.06 -11.03 -23.67
N VAL A 57 1.95 -10.33 -23.85
CA VAL A 57 1.06 -10.51 -25.02
C VAL A 57 1.58 -9.76 -26.24
N MET A 58 2.19 -8.58 -26.04
CA MET A 58 2.66 -7.70 -27.13
C MET A 58 3.54 -8.38 -28.19
N PRO A 59 4.49 -9.28 -27.85
CA PRO A 59 5.29 -9.99 -28.85
C PRO A 59 4.51 -10.98 -29.75
N GLY A 60 3.28 -11.35 -29.39
CA GLY A 60 2.41 -12.16 -30.24
C GLY A 60 2.68 -13.67 -30.23
N TYR A 61 3.28 -14.21 -29.17
CA TYR A 61 3.45 -15.66 -29.02
C TYR A 61 2.13 -16.35 -28.66
N ASN A 62 1.88 -17.52 -29.24
CA ASN A 62 0.65 -18.31 -29.02
C ASN A 62 0.72 -19.26 -27.79
N ASP A 63 1.92 -19.55 -27.27
CA ASP A 63 2.07 -20.35 -26.05
C ASP A 63 2.01 -19.41 -24.82
N PRO A 64 1.13 -19.64 -23.84
CA PRO A 64 1.00 -18.76 -22.69
C PRO A 64 2.10 -18.97 -21.65
N ARG A 65 2.99 -19.96 -21.81
CA ARG A 65 3.97 -20.32 -20.79
C ARG A 65 5.20 -19.43 -20.92
N TRP A 66 5.52 -18.70 -19.84
CA TRP A 66 6.70 -17.85 -19.74
C TRP A 66 7.51 -18.21 -18.48
N MET A 67 8.82 -18.33 -18.63
CA MET A 67 9.71 -18.66 -17.51
C MET A 67 11.10 -18.04 -17.66
N THR A 68 11.82 -17.91 -16.55
CA THR A 68 13.21 -17.42 -16.60
C THR A 68 14.14 -18.47 -17.21
N TYR A 69 15.31 -18.04 -17.70
CA TYR A 69 16.35 -18.97 -18.17
C TYR A 69 16.69 -20.05 -17.13
N LYS A 70 16.79 -19.62 -15.85
CA LYS A 70 17.09 -20.53 -14.73
C LYS A 70 16.01 -21.60 -14.57
N GLN A 71 14.74 -21.21 -14.65
CA GLN A 71 13.60 -22.13 -14.58
C GLN A 71 13.58 -23.11 -15.75
N ALA A 72 13.93 -22.67 -16.97
CA ALA A 72 14.05 -23.56 -18.13
C ALA A 72 15.14 -24.62 -17.88
N LYS A 73 16.31 -24.20 -17.40
CA LYS A 73 17.43 -25.10 -17.09
C LYS A 73 17.09 -26.11 -15.99
N GLU A 74 16.32 -25.71 -14.98
CA GLU A 74 15.83 -26.60 -13.91
C GLU A 74 14.80 -27.62 -14.40
N GLN A 75 14.29 -27.48 -15.63
CA GLN A 75 13.41 -28.44 -16.30
C GLN A 75 14.14 -29.24 -17.40
N ASP A 76 15.48 -29.24 -17.37
CA ASP A 76 16.34 -29.84 -18.40
C ASP A 76 16.03 -29.32 -19.82
N ALA A 77 15.54 -28.07 -19.90
CA ALA A 77 15.17 -27.40 -21.14
C ALA A 77 16.14 -26.24 -21.44
N GLN A 78 16.28 -25.88 -22.72
CA GLN A 78 17.29 -24.93 -23.18
C GLN A 78 16.68 -23.82 -24.04
N VAL A 79 16.88 -22.57 -23.62
CA VAL A 79 16.55 -21.40 -24.47
C VAL A 79 17.44 -21.46 -25.71
N ARG A 80 16.84 -21.38 -26.91
CA ARG A 80 17.59 -21.43 -28.17
C ARG A 80 18.57 -20.26 -28.30
N LYS A 81 19.70 -20.51 -28.94
CA LYS A 81 20.74 -19.50 -29.16
C LYS A 81 20.18 -18.36 -30.02
N GLY A 82 20.32 -17.13 -29.54
CA GLY A 82 19.89 -15.90 -30.25
C GLY A 82 18.49 -15.41 -29.88
N GLU A 83 17.71 -16.18 -29.12
CA GLU A 83 16.40 -15.77 -28.64
C GLU A 83 16.50 -14.58 -27.67
N LYS A 84 15.55 -13.64 -27.77
CA LYS A 84 15.49 -12.44 -26.93
C LYS A 84 14.48 -12.62 -25.80
N SER A 85 14.88 -12.24 -24.59
CA SER A 85 13.98 -12.25 -23.44
C SER A 85 12.99 -11.08 -23.49
N THR A 86 11.85 -11.27 -22.83
CA THR A 86 10.92 -10.21 -22.47
C THR A 86 11.12 -9.87 -21.00
N LYS A 87 11.14 -8.58 -20.66
CA LYS A 87 11.29 -8.11 -19.28
C LYS A 87 9.93 -8.10 -18.59
N ILE A 88 9.90 -8.43 -17.30
CA ILE A 88 8.73 -8.31 -16.43
C ILE A 88 9.13 -7.64 -15.11
N THR A 89 8.17 -7.00 -14.46
CA THR A 89 8.36 -6.32 -13.17
C THR A 89 7.66 -7.05 -12.03
N PHE A 90 8.32 -7.14 -10.89
CA PHE A 90 7.77 -7.72 -9.67
C PHE A 90 8.12 -6.84 -8.46
N TYR A 91 7.09 -6.29 -7.83
CA TYR A 91 7.24 -5.56 -6.57
C TYR A 91 7.35 -6.54 -5.40
N SER A 92 8.53 -6.60 -4.78
CA SER A 92 8.70 -7.31 -3.51
C SER A 92 8.53 -6.34 -2.36
N PRO A 93 7.71 -6.62 -1.32
CA PRO A 93 7.55 -5.75 -0.16
C PRO A 93 8.80 -5.71 0.73
N PHE A 94 9.77 -6.59 0.47
CA PHE A 94 11.03 -6.66 1.18
C PHE A 94 12.18 -7.05 0.24
N ARG A 95 13.41 -6.75 0.65
CA ARG A 95 14.63 -7.29 0.06
C ARG A 95 15.29 -8.26 1.04
N LEU A 96 15.88 -9.32 0.52
CA LEU A 96 16.76 -10.22 1.26
C LEU A 96 18.19 -9.80 0.99
N ILE A 97 18.95 -9.45 2.04
CA ILE A 97 20.38 -9.15 1.94
C ILE A 97 21.18 -10.14 2.76
N ASP A 98 22.43 -10.39 2.37
CA ASP A 98 23.33 -11.23 3.14
C ASP A 98 23.63 -10.57 4.49
N LYS A 99 23.50 -11.34 5.57
CA LYS A 99 23.87 -10.96 6.92
C LYS A 99 25.39 -10.96 6.97
N LEU A 100 25.99 -9.84 7.35
CA LEU A 100 27.44 -9.70 7.38
C LEU A 100 27.97 -9.87 8.81
N ASP A 101 29.19 -10.40 8.95
CA ASP A 101 29.96 -10.39 10.20
C ASP A 101 30.61 -9.00 10.45
N GLU A 102 31.34 -8.87 11.55
CA GLU A 102 32.04 -7.64 11.94
C GLU A 102 33.08 -7.18 10.90
N ASN A 103 33.56 -8.10 10.05
CA ASN A 103 34.56 -7.88 9.01
C ASN A 103 33.96 -7.70 7.60
N LYS A 104 32.64 -7.51 7.50
CA LYS A 104 31.90 -7.35 6.24
C LYS A 104 31.89 -8.59 5.34
N LYS A 105 32.13 -9.79 5.88
CA LYS A 105 31.97 -11.03 5.14
C LYS A 105 30.58 -11.61 5.36
N PRO A 106 29.94 -12.24 4.35
CA PRO A 106 28.68 -12.93 4.53
C PRO A 106 28.80 -14.01 5.60
N LEU A 107 28.01 -13.89 6.68
CA LEU A 107 27.82 -14.96 7.66
C LEU A 107 27.20 -16.14 6.93
N LEU A 108 27.84 -17.29 7.02
CA LEU A 108 27.37 -18.51 6.38
C LEU A 108 26.54 -19.32 7.38
N ASN A 109 25.53 -20.04 6.88
CA ASN A 109 24.84 -21.08 7.64
C ASN A 109 25.66 -22.37 7.66
N ASP A 110 25.16 -23.40 8.34
CA ASP A 110 25.82 -24.71 8.46
C ASP A 110 26.03 -25.43 7.11
N GLU A 111 25.38 -24.96 6.03
CA GLU A 111 25.54 -25.46 4.66
C GLU A 111 26.54 -24.62 3.83
N GLY A 112 27.24 -23.66 4.44
CA GLY A 112 28.18 -22.77 3.75
C GLY A 112 27.53 -21.70 2.87
N LYS A 113 26.22 -21.43 3.02
CA LYS A 113 25.49 -20.41 2.26
C LYS A 113 25.29 -19.13 3.07
N PRO A 114 25.35 -17.93 2.47
CA PRO A 114 25.05 -16.67 3.16
C PRO A 114 23.68 -16.68 3.85
N ILE A 115 23.68 -16.39 5.14
CA ILE A 115 22.46 -16.16 5.93
C ILE A 115 21.80 -14.89 5.40
N LYS A 116 20.55 -14.95 4.98
CA LYS A 116 19.82 -13.79 4.48
C LYS A 116 18.93 -13.17 5.55
N ILE A 117 18.94 -11.84 5.66
CA ILE A 117 18.02 -11.09 6.51
C ILE A 117 17.01 -10.31 5.66
N LYS A 118 15.78 -10.24 6.16
CA LYS A 118 14.66 -9.54 5.51
C LYS A 118 14.64 -8.06 5.90
N ILE A 119 14.67 -7.16 4.91
CA ILE A 119 14.49 -5.73 5.09
C ILE A 119 13.18 -5.32 4.41
N ASN A 120 12.25 -4.74 5.18
CA ASN A 120 10.94 -4.26 4.71
C ASN A 120 11.06 -2.94 3.92
N LYS A 121 11.86 -2.93 2.84
CA LYS A 121 11.90 -1.87 1.83
C LYS A 121 11.29 -2.45 0.53
N PRO A 122 10.26 -1.82 -0.05
CA PRO A 122 9.72 -2.26 -1.34
C PRO A 122 10.79 -2.11 -2.42
N VAL A 123 10.94 -3.14 -3.25
CA VAL A 123 11.89 -3.12 -4.37
C VAL A 123 11.17 -3.59 -5.64
N LEU A 124 11.36 -2.83 -6.72
CA LEU A 124 10.97 -3.24 -8.06
C LEU A 124 12.05 -4.17 -8.60
N ASN A 125 11.75 -5.46 -8.72
CA ASN A 125 12.62 -6.42 -9.36
C ASN A 125 12.25 -6.54 -10.83
N ILE A 126 13.25 -6.54 -11.71
CA ILE A 126 13.07 -6.78 -13.13
C ILE A 126 13.61 -8.18 -13.43
N PHE A 127 12.78 -9.03 -14.01
CA PHE A 127 13.17 -10.36 -14.46
C PHE A 127 13.12 -10.44 -15.98
N SER A 128 14.00 -11.26 -16.55
CA SER A 128 13.97 -11.64 -17.96
C SER A 128 13.33 -13.02 -18.08
N VAL A 129 12.25 -13.11 -18.85
CA VAL A 129 11.53 -14.35 -19.13
C VAL A 129 11.53 -14.65 -20.63
N PHE A 130 11.43 -15.92 -20.97
CA PHE A 130 11.35 -16.44 -22.32
C PHE A 130 10.03 -17.18 -22.47
N ASN A 131 9.43 -17.05 -23.64
CA ASN A 131 8.25 -17.81 -24.00
C ASN A 131 8.64 -19.28 -24.23
N ALA A 132 7.76 -20.23 -23.92
CA ALA A 132 8.05 -21.64 -24.13
C ALA A 132 8.36 -21.99 -25.59
N THR A 133 7.82 -21.27 -26.57
CA THR A 133 8.20 -21.44 -27.98
C THR A 133 9.67 -21.12 -28.27
N GLN A 134 10.36 -20.39 -27.39
CA GLN A 134 11.79 -20.04 -27.49
C GLN A 134 12.71 -21.09 -26.84
N ILE A 135 12.13 -22.14 -26.25
CA ILE A 135 12.83 -23.11 -25.40
C ILE A 135 12.67 -24.51 -25.99
N GLU A 136 13.79 -25.18 -26.24
CA GLU A 136 13.85 -26.59 -26.62
C GLU A 136 13.73 -27.49 -25.39
N GLY A 137 13.13 -28.67 -25.55
CA GLY A 137 12.95 -29.66 -24.48
C GLY A 137 11.66 -29.52 -23.67
N LEU A 138 10.79 -28.54 -23.98
CA LEU A 138 9.47 -28.43 -23.38
C LEU A 138 8.42 -29.21 -24.18
N LYS A 139 7.45 -29.80 -23.46
CA LYS A 139 6.28 -30.43 -24.10
C LYS A 139 5.47 -29.38 -24.87
N GLU A 140 4.96 -29.76 -26.03
CA GLU A 140 4.04 -28.94 -26.83
C GLU A 140 2.86 -28.48 -25.98
N TYR A 141 2.50 -27.20 -26.08
CA TYR A 141 1.33 -26.66 -25.42
C TYR A 141 0.09 -26.90 -26.28
N LYS A 142 -0.94 -27.47 -25.68
CA LYS A 142 -2.28 -27.55 -26.24
C LYS A 142 -3.23 -26.94 -25.22
N GLN A 143 -3.96 -25.92 -25.64
CA GLN A 143 -5.00 -25.33 -24.81
C GLN A 143 -6.18 -26.29 -24.76
N ASP A 144 -6.65 -26.59 -23.57
CA ASP A 144 -7.88 -27.35 -23.40
C ASP A 144 -9.07 -26.54 -23.90
N SER A 145 -10.06 -27.24 -24.44
CA SER A 145 -11.33 -26.60 -24.78
C SER A 145 -11.99 -26.08 -23.50
N PRO A 146 -12.55 -24.85 -23.51
CA PRO A 146 -13.25 -24.31 -22.34
C PRO A 146 -14.40 -25.24 -21.94
N THR A 147 -14.63 -25.38 -20.63
CA THR A 147 -15.77 -26.14 -20.10
C THR A 147 -17.07 -25.33 -20.10
N TRP A 148 -17.03 -24.09 -20.56
CA TRP A 148 -18.17 -23.17 -20.62
C TRP A 148 -18.39 -22.65 -22.03
N LYS A 149 -19.62 -22.16 -22.28
CA LYS A 149 -19.96 -21.43 -23.50
C LYS A 149 -19.76 -19.92 -23.26
N PRO A 150 -19.00 -19.20 -24.11
CA PRO A 150 -18.65 -17.80 -23.86
C PRO A 150 -19.84 -16.86 -23.63
N VAL A 151 -20.83 -16.91 -24.52
CA VAL A 151 -22.02 -16.05 -24.46
C VAL A 151 -22.86 -16.32 -23.20
N GLU A 152 -23.09 -17.59 -22.85
CA GLU A 152 -23.84 -17.96 -21.65
C GLU A 152 -23.12 -17.50 -20.37
N LEU A 153 -21.78 -17.57 -20.35
CA LEU A 153 -20.99 -17.07 -19.23
C LEU A 153 -21.07 -15.54 -19.13
N ALA A 154 -20.99 -14.82 -20.24
CA ALA A 154 -21.10 -13.37 -20.28
C ALA A 154 -22.49 -12.91 -19.78
N GLU A 155 -23.55 -13.55 -20.24
CA GLU A 155 -24.92 -13.28 -19.78
C GLU A 155 -25.07 -13.54 -18.28
N LYS A 156 -24.47 -14.64 -17.78
CA LYS A 156 -24.44 -14.96 -16.35
C LYS A 156 -23.71 -13.90 -15.53
N ILE A 157 -22.57 -13.41 -16.02
CA ILE A 157 -21.81 -12.34 -15.36
C ILE A 157 -22.65 -11.06 -15.28
N LEU A 158 -23.25 -10.63 -16.39
CA LEU A 158 -24.09 -9.43 -16.42
C LEU A 158 -25.29 -9.57 -15.47
N LYS A 159 -26.00 -10.70 -15.50
CA LYS A 159 -27.12 -10.97 -14.61
C LYS A 159 -26.71 -10.95 -13.13
N ASN A 160 -25.61 -11.63 -12.80
CA ASN A 160 -25.13 -11.75 -11.42
C ASN A 160 -24.50 -10.45 -10.90
N SER A 161 -24.07 -9.54 -11.78
CA SER A 161 -23.56 -8.23 -11.39
C SER A 161 -24.62 -7.37 -10.71
N GLY A 162 -25.90 -7.58 -11.03
CA GLY A 162 -27.00 -6.74 -10.58
C GLY A 162 -27.02 -5.34 -11.20
N ALA A 163 -26.18 -5.06 -12.20
CA ALA A 163 -26.18 -3.79 -12.89
C ALA A 163 -27.53 -3.57 -13.61
N LYS A 164 -28.10 -2.38 -13.48
CA LYS A 164 -29.33 -2.01 -14.18
C LYS A 164 -29.01 -1.70 -15.64
N ILE A 165 -29.28 -2.65 -16.51
CA ILE A 165 -29.11 -2.53 -17.97
C ILE A 165 -30.45 -2.13 -18.59
N VAL A 166 -30.47 -1.03 -19.35
CA VAL A 166 -31.64 -0.57 -20.11
C VAL A 166 -31.31 -0.52 -21.59
N HIS A 167 -32.26 -0.97 -22.41
CA HIS A 167 -32.15 -0.89 -23.86
C HIS A 167 -32.87 0.36 -24.38
N SER A 168 -32.24 1.09 -25.28
CA SER A 168 -32.82 2.29 -25.88
C SER A 168 -32.70 2.24 -27.40
N THR A 169 -33.64 2.85 -28.12
CA THR A 169 -33.60 2.97 -29.58
C THR A 169 -32.45 3.85 -30.11
N ARG A 170 -31.71 4.53 -29.21
CA ARG A 170 -30.49 5.26 -29.58
C ARG A 170 -29.33 4.28 -29.73
N ASP A 171 -28.62 4.37 -30.85
CA ASP A 171 -27.50 3.50 -31.21
C ASP A 171 -26.20 3.85 -30.46
N ARG A 172 -26.25 3.90 -29.12
CA ARG A 172 -25.07 4.17 -28.27
C ARG A 172 -25.10 3.34 -26.99
N ALA A 173 -23.98 2.67 -26.72
CA ALA A 173 -23.66 2.07 -25.43
C ALA A 173 -22.96 3.11 -24.53
N PHE A 174 -23.37 3.21 -23.26
CA PHE A 174 -22.67 3.99 -22.24
C PHE A 174 -23.14 3.65 -20.82
N TYR A 175 -22.26 3.78 -19.85
CA TYR A 175 -22.59 3.86 -18.43
C TYR A 175 -22.88 5.30 -18.00
N ARG A 176 -23.97 5.51 -17.23
CA ARG A 176 -24.32 6.81 -16.64
C ARG A 176 -24.13 6.79 -15.12
N PRO A 177 -23.06 7.40 -14.58
CA PRO A 177 -22.79 7.43 -13.13
C PRO A 177 -23.93 8.03 -12.29
N ALA A 178 -24.52 9.13 -12.76
CA ALA A 178 -25.53 9.87 -11.99
C ALA A 178 -26.80 9.05 -11.67
N THR A 179 -27.15 8.09 -12.51
CA THR A 179 -28.33 7.23 -12.33
C THR A 179 -27.98 5.77 -12.06
N ASP A 180 -26.70 5.44 -12.02
CA ASP A 180 -26.16 4.07 -11.94
C ASP A 180 -26.78 3.09 -12.95
N ILE A 181 -26.93 3.52 -14.21
CA ILE A 181 -27.57 2.75 -15.29
C ILE A 181 -26.56 2.51 -16.41
N ILE A 182 -26.51 1.28 -16.90
CA ILE A 182 -25.87 0.93 -18.17
C ILE A 182 -26.94 1.01 -19.26
N GLN A 183 -26.70 1.82 -20.29
CA GLN A 183 -27.56 1.90 -21.46
C GLN A 183 -26.90 1.18 -22.63
N LEU A 184 -27.64 0.31 -23.32
CA LEU A 184 -27.19 -0.41 -24.50
C LEU A 184 -28.19 -0.25 -25.66
N PRO A 185 -27.76 -0.35 -26.93
CA PRO A 185 -28.65 -0.62 -28.05
C PRO A 185 -29.31 -2.01 -27.87
N PRO A 186 -30.50 -2.24 -28.48
CA PRO A 186 -31.13 -3.56 -28.50
C PRO A 186 -30.18 -4.63 -29.07
N LYS A 187 -30.31 -5.88 -28.61
CA LYS A 187 -29.39 -6.97 -29.01
C LYS A 187 -29.38 -7.17 -30.54
N GLU A 188 -30.51 -6.98 -31.18
CA GLU A 188 -30.73 -7.05 -32.62
C GLU A 188 -29.97 -6.00 -33.44
N ASN A 189 -29.48 -4.92 -32.82
CA ASN A 189 -28.65 -3.93 -33.51
C ASN A 189 -27.19 -4.37 -33.66
N PHE A 190 -26.77 -5.42 -32.95
CA PHE A 190 -25.41 -5.96 -33.03
C PHE A 190 -25.34 -7.07 -34.08
N LYS A 191 -24.23 -7.16 -34.83
CA LYS A 191 -24.08 -8.19 -35.87
C LYS A 191 -23.98 -9.59 -35.30
N THR A 192 -23.43 -9.71 -34.09
CA THR A 192 -23.30 -10.97 -33.37
C THR A 192 -23.61 -10.77 -31.89
N SER A 193 -23.99 -11.87 -31.20
CA SER A 193 -24.19 -11.87 -29.75
C SER A 193 -22.90 -11.47 -29.02
N GLU A 194 -21.76 -11.91 -29.54
CA GLU A 194 -20.43 -11.61 -29.02
C GLU A 194 -20.17 -10.10 -28.97
N GLN A 195 -20.51 -9.36 -30.03
CA GLN A 195 -20.35 -7.91 -30.06
C GLN A 195 -21.22 -7.22 -29.00
N TYR A 196 -22.45 -7.67 -28.80
CA TYR A 196 -23.32 -7.16 -27.73
C TYR A 196 -22.69 -7.37 -26.35
N TYR A 197 -22.22 -8.59 -26.06
CA TYR A 197 -21.64 -8.91 -24.74
C TYR A 197 -20.29 -8.23 -24.51
N SER A 198 -19.48 -8.06 -25.56
CA SER A 198 -18.24 -7.29 -25.49
C SER A 198 -18.50 -5.84 -25.12
N ALA A 199 -19.47 -5.18 -25.79
CA ALA A 199 -19.89 -3.81 -25.46
C ALA A 199 -20.48 -3.73 -24.04
N ALA A 200 -21.33 -4.68 -23.66
CA ALA A 200 -21.91 -4.72 -22.31
C ALA A 200 -20.85 -4.88 -21.21
N ILE A 201 -19.79 -5.66 -21.46
CA ILE A 201 -18.67 -5.85 -20.52
C ILE A 201 -17.82 -4.59 -20.41
N HIS A 202 -17.61 -3.86 -21.51
CA HIS A 202 -16.97 -2.54 -21.48
C HIS A 202 -17.75 -1.57 -20.58
N GLU A 203 -19.07 -1.45 -20.78
CA GLU A 203 -19.89 -0.59 -19.92
C GLU A 203 -19.96 -1.07 -18.47
N LEU A 204 -19.91 -2.39 -18.26
CA LEU A 204 -19.82 -2.96 -16.92
C LEU A 204 -18.48 -2.61 -16.25
N ALA A 205 -17.39 -2.51 -17.00
CA ALA A 205 -16.09 -2.05 -16.50
C ALA A 205 -16.19 -0.62 -15.96
N HIS A 206 -16.83 0.28 -16.72
CA HIS A 206 -17.15 1.63 -16.25
C HIS A 206 -18.08 1.62 -15.04
N TRP A 207 -19.13 0.79 -15.05
CA TRP A 207 -20.03 0.66 -13.90
C TRP A 207 -19.29 0.38 -12.60
N THR A 208 -18.19 -0.39 -12.61
CA THR A 208 -17.39 -0.65 -11.40
C THR A 208 -16.77 0.59 -10.73
N MET A 209 -16.73 1.76 -11.39
CA MET A 209 -16.23 3.01 -10.81
C MET A 209 -17.11 3.53 -9.66
N GLY A 210 -18.39 3.14 -9.61
CA GLY A 210 -19.32 3.63 -8.60
C GLY A 210 -19.05 3.11 -7.19
N LYS A 211 -19.64 3.81 -6.21
CA LYS A 211 -19.44 3.59 -4.77
C LYS A 211 -19.81 2.17 -4.34
N GLY A 212 -18.95 1.53 -3.56
CA GLY A 212 -19.11 0.16 -3.07
C GLY A 212 -18.63 -0.93 -4.03
N ARG A 213 -17.97 -0.56 -5.13
CA ARG A 213 -17.43 -1.49 -6.14
C ARG A 213 -15.89 -1.40 -6.17
N VAL A 214 -15.30 -1.07 -7.32
CA VAL A 214 -13.84 -0.87 -7.43
C VAL A 214 -13.44 0.56 -7.07
N GLU A 215 -14.40 1.50 -7.11
CA GLU A 215 -14.27 2.92 -6.72
C GLU A 215 -13.10 3.63 -7.41
N ARG A 216 -13.41 4.37 -8.48
CA ARG A 216 -12.43 5.17 -9.23
C ARG A 216 -13.01 6.54 -9.55
N GLU A 217 -12.16 7.55 -9.57
CA GLU A 217 -12.53 8.90 -9.98
C GLU A 217 -12.35 9.04 -11.50
N ALA A 218 -13.31 9.67 -12.17
CA ALA A 218 -13.18 10.08 -13.57
C ALA A 218 -13.65 11.53 -13.71
N GLY A 219 -13.02 12.26 -14.62
CA GLY A 219 -13.43 13.60 -15.00
C GLY A 219 -14.59 13.61 -16.00
N PRO A 220 -15.08 14.80 -16.37
CA PRO A 220 -16.05 14.95 -17.46
C PRO A 220 -15.56 14.36 -18.78
N GLN A 221 -16.48 13.93 -19.65
CA GLN A 221 -16.14 13.43 -20.97
C GLN A 221 -15.29 14.46 -21.75
N GLY A 222 -14.17 13.99 -22.32
CA GLY A 222 -13.23 14.83 -23.05
C GLY A 222 -12.07 15.40 -22.21
N THR A 223 -12.04 15.18 -20.89
CA THR A 223 -10.86 15.51 -20.07
C THR A 223 -9.82 14.39 -20.05
N GLU A 224 -8.62 14.70 -19.57
CA GLU A 224 -7.54 13.74 -19.40
C GLU A 224 -7.91 12.64 -18.39
N GLU A 225 -8.59 13.00 -17.30
CA GLU A 225 -9.06 12.04 -16.29
C GLU A 225 -10.09 11.07 -16.87
N TYR A 226 -10.95 11.53 -17.79
CA TYR A 226 -11.86 10.64 -18.50
C TYR A 226 -11.11 9.71 -19.46
N ALA A 227 -10.11 10.22 -20.19
CA ALA A 227 -9.27 9.38 -21.05
C ALA A 227 -8.53 8.29 -20.25
N LYS A 228 -8.09 8.59 -19.02
CA LYS A 228 -7.50 7.62 -18.09
C LYS A 228 -8.50 6.53 -17.66
N GLU A 229 -9.76 6.86 -17.43
CA GLU A 229 -10.80 5.87 -17.12
C GLU A 229 -11.17 5.01 -18.33
N GLU A 230 -11.28 5.59 -19.52
CA GLU A 230 -11.46 4.84 -20.79
C GLU A 230 -10.33 3.84 -21.00
N LEU A 231 -9.06 4.23 -20.77
CA LEU A 231 -7.93 3.32 -20.89
C LEU A 231 -8.05 2.12 -19.92
N ARG A 232 -8.50 2.36 -18.68
CA ARG A 232 -8.73 1.29 -17.68
C ARG A 232 -9.85 0.35 -18.09
N ALA A 233 -10.97 0.91 -18.54
CA ALA A 233 -12.14 0.15 -18.96
C ALA A 233 -11.84 -0.69 -20.21
N GLU A 234 -11.10 -0.14 -21.18
CA GLU A 234 -10.66 -0.85 -22.39
C GLU A 234 -9.75 -2.03 -22.07
N ILE A 235 -8.70 -1.81 -21.27
CA ILE A 235 -7.79 -2.90 -20.87
C ILE A 235 -8.56 -3.98 -20.11
N ALA A 236 -9.46 -3.59 -19.20
CA ALA A 236 -10.26 -4.53 -18.43
C ALA A 236 -11.23 -5.33 -19.32
N SER A 237 -11.94 -4.64 -20.23
CA SER A 237 -12.87 -5.25 -21.18
C SER A 237 -12.16 -6.27 -22.04
N TRP A 238 -11.03 -5.90 -22.64
CA TRP A 238 -10.19 -6.81 -23.40
C TRP A 238 -9.76 -8.03 -22.57
N MET A 239 -9.31 -7.80 -21.34
CA MET A 239 -8.89 -8.89 -20.45
C MET A 239 -10.03 -9.87 -20.12
N ILE A 240 -11.22 -9.36 -19.83
CA ILE A 240 -12.39 -10.16 -19.46
C ILE A 240 -12.88 -10.93 -20.69
N ASN A 241 -13.09 -10.23 -21.81
CA ASN A 241 -13.59 -10.80 -23.07
C ASN A 241 -12.70 -11.91 -23.60
N THR A 242 -11.37 -11.73 -23.50
CA THR A 242 -10.37 -12.75 -23.88
C THR A 242 -10.44 -13.99 -22.98
N GLU A 243 -10.59 -13.81 -21.66
CA GLU A 243 -10.67 -14.94 -20.72
C GLU A 243 -11.96 -15.74 -20.89
N ILE A 244 -13.10 -15.07 -21.10
CA ILE A 244 -14.39 -15.76 -21.26
C ILE A 244 -14.60 -16.31 -22.67
N GLY A 245 -13.87 -15.80 -23.66
CA GLY A 245 -13.93 -16.21 -25.06
C GLY A 245 -15.01 -15.53 -25.90
N VAL A 246 -15.50 -14.36 -25.47
CA VAL A 246 -16.49 -13.58 -26.25
C VAL A 246 -15.82 -12.86 -27.43
N GLY A 247 -14.49 -12.73 -27.41
CA GLY A 247 -13.78 -11.92 -28.39
C GLY A 247 -13.89 -10.43 -28.08
N HIS A 248 -13.06 -9.63 -28.74
CA HIS A 248 -12.94 -8.20 -28.46
C HIS A 248 -12.92 -7.44 -29.78
N ASP A 249 -13.83 -6.48 -29.95
CA ASP A 249 -13.95 -5.66 -31.16
C ASP A 249 -13.92 -4.17 -30.77
N PRO A 250 -12.79 -3.47 -30.99
CA PRO A 250 -12.60 -2.10 -30.54
C PRO A 250 -13.16 -1.05 -31.52
N THR A 251 -14.00 -1.43 -32.49
CA THR A 251 -14.44 -0.56 -33.61
C THR A 251 -15.05 0.79 -33.20
N ASN A 252 -15.57 0.93 -31.97
CA ASN A 252 -16.17 2.17 -31.46
C ASN A 252 -15.23 3.05 -30.60
N HIS A 253 -13.99 2.63 -30.32
CA HIS A 253 -13.13 3.27 -29.29
C HIS A 253 -11.95 4.09 -29.84
N LYS A 254 -11.88 4.31 -31.17
CA LYS A 254 -10.77 5.06 -31.81
C LYS A 254 -10.67 6.52 -31.35
N SER A 255 -11.77 7.13 -30.90
CA SER A 255 -11.84 8.54 -30.49
C SER A 255 -10.99 8.90 -29.27
N TYR A 256 -10.61 7.91 -28.44
CA TYR A 256 -9.89 8.16 -27.19
C TYR A 256 -8.39 7.86 -27.27
N THR A 257 -7.92 7.31 -28.38
CA THR A 257 -6.52 6.90 -28.59
C THR A 257 -5.51 8.02 -28.39
N ALA A 258 -5.83 9.23 -28.87
CA ALA A 258 -5.01 10.42 -28.66
C ALA A 258 -4.93 10.82 -27.17
N GLY A 259 -6.03 10.70 -26.43
CA GLY A 259 -6.08 10.97 -24.99
C GLY A 259 -5.27 9.95 -24.19
N TRP A 260 -5.33 8.66 -24.55
CA TRP A 260 -4.53 7.61 -23.92
C TRP A 260 -3.03 7.82 -24.14
N ALA A 261 -2.65 8.11 -25.39
CA ALA A 261 -1.26 8.37 -25.74
C ALA A 261 -0.72 9.58 -24.97
N LYS A 262 -1.48 10.67 -24.92
CA LYS A 262 -1.10 11.86 -24.16
C LYS A 262 -0.94 11.56 -22.66
N ALA A 263 -1.89 10.86 -22.04
CA ALA A 263 -1.81 10.53 -20.61
C ALA A 263 -0.56 9.70 -20.26
N ILE A 264 -0.13 8.80 -21.15
CA ILE A 264 1.08 7.99 -20.96
C ILE A 264 2.37 8.77 -21.30
N GLU A 265 2.31 9.69 -22.28
CA GLU A 265 3.42 10.61 -22.58
C GLU A 265 3.71 11.57 -21.41
N ASP A 266 2.65 12.16 -20.84
CA ASP A 266 2.73 13.06 -19.69
C ASP A 266 3.16 12.30 -18.42
N SER A 267 2.76 11.03 -18.26
CA SER A 267 3.16 10.18 -17.15
C SER A 267 3.36 8.70 -17.55
N PRO A 268 4.62 8.24 -17.74
CA PRO A 268 4.91 6.84 -18.05
C PRO A 268 4.39 5.83 -17.01
N GLN A 269 4.16 6.26 -15.76
CA GLN A 269 3.56 5.43 -14.72
C GLN A 269 2.07 5.14 -14.95
N GLU A 270 1.38 5.95 -15.77
CA GLU A 270 -0.06 5.83 -16.00
C GLU A 270 -0.43 4.46 -16.57
N ILE A 271 0.36 3.88 -17.47
CA ILE A 271 0.07 2.54 -18.01
C ILE A 271 0.15 1.44 -16.94
N PHE A 272 1.04 1.59 -15.96
CA PHE A 272 1.15 0.64 -14.84
C PHE A 272 -0.06 0.77 -13.91
N SER A 273 -0.49 2.00 -13.63
CA SER A 273 -1.71 2.29 -12.86
C SER A 273 -2.95 1.75 -13.57
N ALA A 274 -3.09 2.02 -14.87
CA ALA A 274 -4.22 1.58 -15.68
C ALA A 274 -4.30 0.04 -15.73
N ALA A 275 -3.18 -0.64 -15.96
CA ALA A 275 -3.14 -2.10 -15.98
C ALA A 275 -3.46 -2.73 -14.61
N ASN A 276 -3.03 -2.11 -13.51
CA ASN A 276 -3.34 -2.56 -12.15
C ASN A 276 -4.82 -2.36 -11.80
N ASP A 277 -5.42 -1.23 -12.21
CA ASP A 277 -6.84 -1.00 -12.01
C ASP A 277 -7.68 -1.92 -12.90
N ALA A 278 -7.27 -2.16 -14.15
CA ALA A 278 -7.90 -3.13 -15.04
C ALA A 278 -7.90 -4.55 -14.45
N GLU A 279 -6.82 -4.97 -13.80
CA GLU A 279 -6.75 -6.25 -13.07
C GLU A 279 -7.78 -6.30 -11.93
N LYS A 280 -7.98 -5.20 -11.18
CA LYS A 280 -9.00 -5.13 -10.12
C LYS A 280 -10.41 -5.20 -10.70
N ILE A 281 -10.67 -4.49 -11.80
CA ILE A 281 -11.96 -4.51 -12.52
C ILE A 281 -12.26 -5.92 -12.98
N LYS A 282 -11.30 -6.56 -13.66
CA LYS A 282 -11.39 -7.96 -14.10
C LYS A 282 -11.70 -8.88 -12.93
N ALA A 283 -10.93 -8.81 -11.84
CA ALA A 283 -11.14 -9.67 -10.67
C ALA A 283 -12.53 -9.48 -10.06
N PHE A 284 -13.02 -8.24 -9.99
CA PHE A 284 -14.36 -7.92 -9.50
C PHE A 284 -15.46 -8.49 -10.40
N ILE A 285 -15.41 -8.21 -11.70
CA ILE A 285 -16.42 -8.68 -12.67
C ILE A 285 -16.41 -10.21 -12.80
N MET A 286 -15.23 -10.82 -12.90
CA MET A 286 -15.10 -12.27 -12.98
C MET A 286 -15.53 -12.97 -11.69
N GLY A 287 -15.64 -12.26 -10.56
CA GLY A 287 -16.26 -12.75 -9.34
C GLY A 287 -17.73 -13.16 -9.53
N PHE A 288 -18.45 -12.53 -10.48
CA PHE A 288 -19.84 -12.82 -10.79
C PHE A 288 -20.06 -14.13 -11.57
N LYS A 289 -19.00 -14.82 -12.01
CA LYS A 289 -19.11 -16.15 -12.65
C LYS A 289 -19.62 -17.24 -11.70
N LEU A 290 -19.33 -17.10 -10.41
CA LEU A 290 -19.73 -18.05 -9.39
C LEU A 290 -21.23 -17.89 -9.11
N GLU A 291 -22.00 -18.98 -9.16
CA GLU A 291 -23.42 -18.94 -8.84
C GLU A 291 -23.68 -18.32 -7.46
N GLN A 292 -24.61 -17.36 -7.39
CA GLN A 292 -25.43 -17.20 -6.20
C GLN A 292 -26.21 -18.51 -6.00
N LYS A 293 -25.61 -19.49 -5.32
CA LYS A 293 -26.30 -20.70 -4.84
C LYS A 293 -27.21 -20.35 -3.66
N ALA A 294 -28.27 -19.60 -3.92
CA ALA A 294 -29.33 -19.35 -2.94
C ALA A 294 -30.71 -19.82 -3.44
N SER A 295 -30.92 -20.01 -4.74
CA SER A 295 -32.28 -20.15 -5.29
C SER A 295 -32.59 -21.43 -6.08
N LEU A 296 -31.65 -22.36 -6.28
CA LEU A 296 -31.90 -23.60 -7.08
C LEU A 296 -31.90 -24.91 -6.26
N VAL A 297 -31.76 -24.84 -4.93
CA VAL A 297 -31.78 -26.03 -4.04
C VAL A 297 -33.19 -26.35 -3.53
N LYS A 298 -34.21 -25.53 -3.85
CA LYS A 298 -35.56 -25.69 -3.29
C LYS A 298 -36.52 -26.54 -4.13
N GLU A 299 -36.28 -26.71 -5.43
CA GLU A 299 -37.23 -27.38 -6.34
C GLU A 299 -36.80 -28.77 -6.82
N ARG A 300 -35.52 -29.15 -6.67
CA ARG A 300 -35.04 -30.48 -7.12
C ARG A 300 -35.06 -31.58 -6.05
N THR A 301 -35.41 -31.24 -4.81
CA THR A 301 -35.31 -32.15 -3.66
C THR A 301 -36.58 -32.95 -3.37
N MET A 302 -37.63 -32.83 -4.19
CA MET A 302 -38.92 -33.51 -3.95
C MET A 302 -39.25 -34.68 -4.90
N GLU A 303 -38.45 -34.98 -5.94
CA GLU A 303 -38.87 -35.96 -6.97
C GLU A 303 -37.97 -37.18 -7.19
N THR A 304 -36.88 -37.38 -6.45
CA THR A 304 -36.02 -38.57 -6.65
C THR A 304 -35.64 -39.28 -5.36
N GLU A 305 -36.65 -39.75 -4.63
CA GLU A 305 -36.54 -40.92 -3.74
C GLU A 305 -37.32 -42.07 -4.35
N ASN A 306 -36.66 -42.93 -5.13
CA ASN A 306 -36.90 -44.39 -5.21
C ASN A 306 -36.15 -45.04 -6.38
N LYS A 307 -35.06 -45.77 -6.07
CA LYS A 307 -34.87 -47.22 -6.34
C LYS A 307 -33.40 -47.65 -6.34
N ALA A 308 -33.12 -48.59 -5.42
CA ALA A 308 -32.29 -49.80 -5.48
C ALA A 308 -30.77 -49.75 -5.83
N ALA A 309 -29.99 -50.42 -4.96
CA ALA A 309 -28.59 -50.86 -5.11
C ALA A 309 -28.50 -52.21 -5.92
N PRO A 310 -27.30 -52.71 -6.34
CA PRO A 310 -26.39 -53.41 -5.41
C PRO A 310 -24.85 -53.40 -5.70
N ASN A 311 -24.10 -53.45 -4.59
CA ASN A 311 -22.93 -54.29 -4.21
C ASN A 311 -21.58 -54.34 -4.98
N LEU A 312 -20.47 -54.12 -4.24
CA LEU A 312 -19.25 -54.96 -4.17
C LEU A 312 -18.28 -54.40 -3.08
N GLU A 313 -18.27 -55.05 -1.91
CA GLU A 313 -17.22 -54.95 -0.87
C GLU A 313 -15.94 -55.67 -1.37
N THR A 314 -14.70 -55.38 -0.98
CA THR A 314 -14.15 -55.17 0.37
C THR A 314 -12.75 -54.53 0.25
N LYS A 315 -12.61 -53.27 0.68
CA LYS A 315 -11.35 -52.65 1.17
C LYS A 315 -11.54 -51.25 1.81
N SER A 316 -12.77 -50.83 2.13
CA SER A 316 -13.13 -49.41 2.33
C SER A 316 -13.62 -49.01 3.75
N ALA A 317 -13.40 -49.82 4.78
CA ALA A 317 -14.08 -49.62 6.07
C ALA A 317 -13.72 -48.35 6.87
N HIS A 318 -12.64 -47.61 6.52
CA HIS A 318 -12.24 -46.40 7.24
C HIS A 318 -12.13 -45.13 6.38
N LEU A 319 -12.46 -45.20 5.09
CA LEU A 319 -12.38 -44.02 4.23
C LEU A 319 -13.71 -43.26 4.21
N ALA A 320 -13.65 -41.93 4.30
CA ALA A 320 -14.82 -41.07 4.15
C ALA A 320 -15.48 -41.34 2.80
N GLN A 321 -16.69 -41.89 2.78
CA GLN A 321 -17.37 -42.22 1.52
C GLN A 321 -17.81 -40.97 0.76
N GLU A 322 -18.09 -39.90 1.51
CA GLU A 322 -18.45 -38.59 1.00
C GLU A 322 -17.80 -37.49 1.85
N LYS A 323 -18.12 -36.23 1.55
CA LYS A 323 -17.58 -35.09 2.28
C LYS A 323 -18.16 -35.02 3.69
N THR A 324 -17.42 -35.50 4.69
CA THR A 324 -17.86 -35.53 6.09
C THR A 324 -17.36 -34.31 6.86
N PHE A 325 -18.25 -33.53 7.46
CA PHE A 325 -17.85 -32.36 8.25
C PHE A 325 -17.31 -32.75 9.63
N LEU A 326 -16.36 -31.97 10.11
CA LEU A 326 -15.60 -32.19 11.33
C LEU A 326 -15.76 -31.00 12.27
N ASN A 327 -16.03 -31.27 13.54
CA ASN A 327 -16.13 -30.24 14.56
C ASN A 327 -14.75 -29.99 15.18
N VAL A 328 -13.93 -29.20 14.49
CA VAL A 328 -12.53 -28.93 14.87
C VAL A 328 -12.42 -27.58 15.59
N PRO A 329 -12.13 -27.55 16.91
CA PRO A 329 -11.82 -26.32 17.62
C PRO A 329 -10.64 -25.59 16.98
N PHE A 330 -10.66 -24.24 16.92
CA PHE A 330 -9.62 -23.47 16.22
C PHE A 330 -8.19 -23.75 16.72
N ARG A 331 -8.03 -24.04 18.02
CA ARG A 331 -6.74 -24.41 18.64
C ARG A 331 -6.17 -25.74 18.10
N GLU A 332 -7.03 -26.60 17.53
CA GLU A 332 -6.69 -27.94 17.02
C GLU A 332 -6.62 -28.00 15.49
N LYS A 333 -6.81 -26.85 14.82
CA LYS A 333 -6.87 -26.75 13.34
C LYS A 333 -5.64 -27.33 12.62
N ASN A 334 -4.46 -27.19 13.22
CA ASN A 334 -3.22 -27.70 12.63
C ASN A 334 -3.11 -29.22 12.80
N LEU A 335 -3.67 -29.78 13.88
CA LEU A 335 -3.72 -31.22 14.13
C LEU A 335 -4.73 -31.88 13.18
N ALA A 336 -5.93 -31.32 13.05
CA ALA A 336 -6.93 -31.82 12.11
C ALA A 336 -6.44 -31.75 10.65
N LYS A 337 -5.76 -30.66 10.26
CA LYS A 337 -5.16 -30.53 8.93
C LYS A 337 -4.07 -31.56 8.67
N LYS A 338 -3.25 -31.88 9.68
CA LYS A 338 -2.22 -32.93 9.60
C LYS A 338 -2.83 -34.34 9.50
N ALA A 339 -4.00 -34.53 10.10
CA ALA A 339 -4.80 -35.76 10.05
C ALA A 339 -5.66 -35.90 8.78
N GLY A 340 -5.57 -34.97 7.81
CA GLY A 340 -6.24 -35.07 6.51
C GLY A 340 -7.47 -34.17 6.32
N ALA A 341 -7.86 -33.38 7.34
CA ALA A 341 -8.98 -32.45 7.24
C ALA A 341 -8.66 -31.25 6.32
N LYS A 342 -9.66 -30.80 5.58
CA LYS A 342 -9.62 -29.59 4.74
C LYS A 342 -10.64 -28.57 5.26
N TRP A 343 -10.37 -27.29 5.02
CA TRP A 343 -11.26 -26.21 5.39
C TRP A 343 -12.20 -25.87 4.24
N ASP A 344 -13.51 -25.85 4.50
CA ASP A 344 -14.50 -25.30 3.59
C ASP A 344 -14.70 -23.81 3.90
N SER A 345 -14.21 -22.93 3.02
CA SER A 345 -14.34 -21.49 3.19
C SER A 345 -15.75 -20.95 2.98
N LYS A 346 -16.64 -21.70 2.29
CA LYS A 346 -18.05 -21.32 2.08
C LYS A 346 -18.89 -21.67 3.30
N GLN A 347 -18.71 -22.86 3.86
CA GLN A 347 -19.46 -23.30 5.05
C GLN A 347 -18.77 -22.94 6.36
N LYS A 348 -17.51 -22.48 6.32
CA LYS A 348 -16.68 -22.16 7.47
C LYS A 348 -16.56 -23.33 8.45
N SER A 349 -16.35 -24.53 7.91
CA SER A 349 -16.20 -25.75 8.71
C SER A 349 -15.05 -26.61 8.16
N TRP A 350 -14.42 -27.36 9.06
CA TRP A 350 -13.46 -28.39 8.69
C TRP A 350 -14.22 -29.61 8.17
N PHE A 351 -13.63 -30.34 7.23
CA PHE A 351 -14.23 -31.55 6.67
C PHE A 351 -13.16 -32.56 6.23
N ALA A 352 -13.49 -33.84 6.25
CA ALA A 352 -12.73 -34.91 5.62
C ALA A 352 -13.20 -35.09 4.16
N PRO A 353 -12.32 -34.91 3.16
CA PRO A 353 -12.67 -35.22 1.76
C PRO A 353 -13.03 -36.70 1.56
N ALA A 354 -13.88 -37.01 0.58
CA ALA A 354 -14.13 -38.38 0.18
C ALA A 354 -12.81 -39.11 -0.14
N GLY A 355 -12.62 -40.33 0.39
CA GLY A 355 -11.39 -41.11 0.32
C GLY A 355 -10.36 -40.80 1.41
N THR A 356 -10.66 -39.94 2.39
CA THR A 356 -9.77 -39.65 3.53
C THR A 356 -9.94 -40.70 4.63
N ASP A 357 -8.85 -41.21 5.17
CA ASP A 357 -8.89 -42.11 6.34
C ASP A 357 -9.45 -41.35 7.56
N LEU A 358 -10.56 -41.84 8.09
CA LEU A 358 -11.31 -41.25 9.19
C LEU A 358 -10.80 -41.69 10.56
N ALA A 359 -9.97 -42.73 10.66
CA ALA A 359 -9.45 -43.21 11.94
C ALA A 359 -8.66 -42.14 12.74
N PRO A 360 -7.81 -41.29 12.12
CA PRO A 360 -7.12 -40.20 12.81
C PRO A 360 -8.03 -39.00 13.13
N LEU A 361 -9.25 -38.96 12.57
CA LEU A 361 -10.20 -37.85 12.65
C LEU A 361 -11.39 -38.17 13.59
N GLN A 362 -11.41 -39.36 14.22
CA GLN A 362 -12.49 -39.87 15.08
C GLN A 362 -12.92 -38.87 16.16
N ASN A 363 -11.95 -38.18 16.77
CA ASN A 363 -12.19 -37.23 17.86
C ASN A 363 -12.97 -35.96 17.44
N TRP A 364 -13.01 -35.67 16.14
CA TRP A 364 -13.74 -34.52 15.57
C TRP A 364 -15.02 -34.94 14.81
N LEU A 365 -15.30 -36.25 14.73
CA LEU A 365 -16.49 -36.81 14.08
C LEU A 365 -17.69 -36.94 15.03
N SER A 366 -17.45 -37.30 16.30
CA SER A 366 -18.50 -37.54 17.27
C SER A 366 -18.34 -36.61 18.47
N ASN A 367 -19.07 -35.49 18.46
CA ASN A 367 -19.54 -34.78 19.65
C ASN A 367 -20.68 -33.83 19.25
N ASN A 368 -21.87 -34.41 19.06
CA ASN A 368 -23.14 -33.74 19.31
C ASN A 368 -23.34 -33.70 20.83
N THR A 369 -22.67 -32.76 21.49
CA THR A 369 -23.22 -32.18 22.72
C THR A 369 -23.57 -30.75 22.33
N PRO A 370 -24.84 -30.33 22.41
CA PRO A 370 -25.18 -28.94 22.17
C PRO A 370 -24.45 -28.11 23.24
N HIS A 371 -23.33 -27.50 22.88
CA HIS A 371 -22.99 -26.28 23.57
C HIS A 371 -24.10 -25.29 23.23
N GLN A 372 -24.84 -24.93 24.27
CA GLN A 372 -25.76 -23.80 24.29
C GLN A 372 -25.19 -22.65 23.46
N PRO A 373 -26.04 -21.84 22.80
CA PRO A 373 -25.57 -20.63 22.15
C PRO A 373 -24.69 -19.91 23.14
N THR A 374 -23.38 -19.76 22.87
CA THR A 374 -22.58 -18.88 23.68
C THR A 374 -23.18 -17.50 23.45
N THR A 375 -23.95 -17.05 24.42
CA THR A 375 -24.29 -15.67 24.65
C THR A 375 -22.99 -14.92 24.99
N SER A 376 -22.02 -14.91 24.08
CA SER A 376 -20.87 -14.02 24.20
C SER A 376 -21.35 -12.68 23.72
N THR A 377 -21.47 -11.73 24.66
CA THR A 377 -21.76 -10.36 24.28
C THR A 377 -20.63 -9.84 23.39
N PRO A 378 -20.87 -8.82 22.54
CA PRO A 378 -19.84 -8.24 21.69
C PRO A 378 -18.57 -7.82 22.47
N GLU A 379 -18.73 -7.42 23.73
CA GLU A 379 -17.64 -7.12 24.65
C GLU A 379 -16.79 -8.35 24.97
N GLN A 380 -17.41 -9.52 25.16
CA GLN A 380 -16.69 -10.77 25.38
C GLN A 380 -15.97 -11.24 24.12
N GLU A 381 -16.63 -11.17 22.96
CA GLU A 381 -15.98 -11.51 21.67
C GLU A 381 -14.80 -10.56 21.37
N PHE A 382 -14.89 -9.28 21.77
CA PHE A 382 -13.82 -8.32 21.63
C PHE A 382 -12.71 -8.52 22.68
N ALA A 383 -13.06 -8.93 23.90
CA ALA A 383 -12.10 -9.31 24.95
C ALA A 383 -11.22 -10.45 24.45
N ASP A 384 -11.82 -11.48 23.86
CA ASP A 384 -11.11 -12.63 23.31
C ASP A 384 -10.15 -12.22 22.19
N ALA A 385 -10.57 -11.31 21.30
CA ALA A 385 -9.72 -10.77 20.24
C ALA A 385 -8.55 -9.93 20.77
N LEU A 386 -8.75 -9.19 21.85
CA LEU A 386 -7.68 -8.44 22.54
C LEU A 386 -6.69 -9.40 23.22
N THR A 387 -7.18 -10.42 23.90
CA THR A 387 -6.34 -11.46 24.50
C THR A 387 -5.52 -12.21 23.44
N GLU A 388 -6.10 -12.54 22.28
CA GLU A 388 -5.38 -13.12 21.14
C GLU A 388 -4.25 -12.20 20.64
N ALA A 389 -4.47 -10.89 20.62
CA ALA A 389 -3.47 -9.88 20.25
C ALA A 389 -2.44 -9.58 21.37
N GLY A 390 -2.49 -10.33 22.48
CA GLY A 390 -1.52 -10.28 23.57
C GLY A 390 -1.88 -9.32 24.72
N PHE A 391 -3.13 -8.85 24.82
CA PHE A 391 -3.56 -7.93 25.87
C PHE A 391 -3.87 -8.67 27.19
N ASP A 392 -3.31 -8.16 28.28
CA ASP A 392 -3.63 -8.56 29.65
C ASP A 392 -4.78 -7.70 30.18
N LEU A 393 -6.01 -8.17 30.01
CA LEU A 393 -7.22 -7.50 30.49
C LEU A 393 -7.54 -7.79 31.97
N LYS A 394 -6.71 -8.58 32.67
CA LYS A 394 -6.88 -8.94 34.09
C LYS A 394 -8.29 -9.46 34.46
N GLY A 395 -8.93 -10.18 33.54
CA GLY A 395 -10.28 -10.72 33.75
C GLY A 395 -11.41 -9.69 33.66
N THR A 396 -11.15 -8.49 33.14
CA THR A 396 -12.18 -7.46 32.88
C THR A 396 -12.56 -7.39 31.41
N LEU A 397 -13.80 -7.00 31.11
CA LEU A 397 -14.25 -6.75 29.74
C LEU A 397 -13.70 -5.42 29.20
N PRO A 398 -13.41 -5.32 27.89
CA PRO A 398 -12.92 -4.09 27.27
C PRO A 398 -14.01 -3.01 27.23
N VAL A 399 -13.59 -1.76 27.42
CA VAL A 399 -14.50 -0.61 27.31
C VAL A 399 -14.67 -0.24 25.83
N MET A 400 -15.90 -0.37 25.33
CA MET A 400 -16.24 -0.16 23.91
C MET A 400 -17.04 1.15 23.69
N ASP A 401 -16.51 2.27 24.19
CA ASP A 401 -17.13 3.60 24.16
C ASP A 401 -16.74 4.46 22.94
N GLY A 402 -16.09 3.85 21.95
CA GLY A 402 -15.58 4.53 20.76
C GLY A 402 -14.32 5.38 20.99
N LYS A 403 -13.73 5.36 22.19
CA LYS A 403 -12.49 6.08 22.52
C LYS A 403 -11.29 5.14 22.56
N MET A 404 -10.12 5.65 22.17
CA MET A 404 -8.87 4.91 22.26
C MET A 404 -8.52 4.64 23.72
N LYS A 405 -8.35 3.37 24.07
CA LYS A 405 -7.91 2.88 25.38
C LYS A 405 -6.49 2.34 25.26
N ARG A 406 -5.73 2.50 26.34
CA ARG A 406 -4.39 1.93 26.49
C ARG A 406 -4.44 0.81 27.51
N ALA A 407 -3.83 -0.32 27.20
CA ALA A 407 -3.85 -1.51 28.03
C ALA A 407 -2.48 -2.19 28.02
N LYS A 408 -2.25 -2.99 29.07
CA LYS A 408 -1.02 -3.76 29.25
C LYS A 408 -1.04 -4.99 28.35
N LEU A 409 0.13 -5.41 27.87
CA LEU A 409 0.32 -6.68 27.20
C LEU A 409 0.85 -7.74 28.19
N PHE A 410 0.57 -9.02 27.97
CA PHE A 410 1.03 -10.10 28.86
C PHE A 410 2.56 -10.12 29.02
N ASP A 411 3.28 -9.78 27.95
CA ASP A 411 4.74 -9.71 27.90
C ASP A 411 5.28 -8.28 28.07
N GLY A 412 4.42 -7.34 28.51
CA GLY A 412 4.75 -5.96 28.81
C GLY A 412 5.50 -5.83 30.14
N LYS A 413 6.38 -4.83 30.22
CA LYS A 413 7.08 -4.49 31.48
C LYS A 413 6.06 -4.13 32.57
N ALA A 414 6.43 -4.30 33.84
CA ALA A 414 5.58 -3.87 34.94
C ALA A 414 5.26 -2.36 34.80
N GLY A 415 3.98 -2.02 34.68
CA GLY A 415 3.50 -0.65 34.48
C GLY A 415 3.44 -0.14 33.04
N SER A 416 3.83 -0.93 32.02
CA SER A 416 3.72 -0.48 30.62
C SER A 416 2.32 -0.66 30.05
N LEU A 417 1.90 0.27 29.20
CA LEU A 417 0.63 0.26 28.48
C LEU A 417 0.90 0.21 26.97
N ASP A 418 1.49 -0.90 26.51
CA ASP A 418 2.01 -1.06 25.14
C ASP A 418 0.94 -1.53 24.13
N GLY A 419 -0.30 -1.77 24.57
CA GLY A 419 -1.44 -2.05 23.72
C GLY A 419 -2.37 -0.84 23.56
N ALA A 420 -2.90 -0.62 22.36
CA ALA A 420 -3.99 0.32 22.08
C ALA A 420 -5.20 -0.43 21.52
N TYR A 421 -6.40 -0.07 21.95
CA TYR A 421 -7.62 -0.54 21.32
C TYR A 421 -8.73 0.51 21.34
N VAL A 422 -9.68 0.38 20.42
CA VAL A 422 -10.96 1.09 20.49
C VAL A 422 -12.06 0.12 20.10
N GLY A 423 -13.13 0.07 20.89
CA GLY A 423 -14.32 -0.71 20.57
C GLY A 423 -15.54 0.19 20.42
N TYR A 424 -16.48 -0.24 19.59
CA TYR A 424 -17.73 0.41 19.26
C TYR A 424 -18.85 -0.58 19.50
N LEU A 425 -19.85 -0.23 20.30
CA LEU A 425 -21.07 -1.03 20.48
C LEU A 425 -22.23 -0.54 19.60
N ASP A 426 -22.07 0.59 18.92
CA ASP A 426 -23.13 1.13 18.09
C ASP A 426 -23.24 0.40 16.75
N SER A 427 -24.48 0.15 16.35
CA SER A 427 -24.84 -0.55 15.10
C SER A 427 -24.31 -1.98 15.06
N ARG A 428 -23.27 -2.30 14.25
CA ARG A 428 -22.57 -3.58 14.33
C ARG A 428 -21.33 -3.39 15.20
N PRO A 429 -21.26 -4.04 16.36
CA PRO A 429 -20.11 -3.90 17.23
C PRO A 429 -18.82 -4.23 16.51
N ALA A 430 -17.84 -3.35 16.65
CA ALA A 430 -16.58 -3.39 15.93
C ALA A 430 -15.46 -2.81 16.79
N GLY A 431 -14.22 -3.03 16.38
CA GLY A 431 -13.09 -2.50 17.12
C GLY A 431 -11.82 -2.47 16.30
N PHE A 432 -10.83 -1.77 16.82
CA PHE A 432 -9.47 -1.73 16.32
C PHE A 432 -8.52 -2.11 17.45
N ILE A 433 -7.51 -2.91 17.11
CA ILE A 433 -6.52 -3.45 18.03
C ILE A 433 -5.13 -3.15 17.47
N GLU A 434 -4.25 -2.63 18.32
CA GLU A 434 -2.87 -2.32 17.98
C GLU A 434 -1.92 -2.75 19.11
N ASN A 435 -0.94 -3.59 18.76
CA ASN A 435 0.13 -4.00 19.66
C ASN A 435 1.42 -3.24 19.27
N HIS A 436 1.87 -2.30 20.09
CA HIS A 436 3.04 -1.47 19.76
C HIS A 436 4.37 -2.21 19.86
N LYS A 437 4.40 -3.38 20.49
CA LYS A 437 5.61 -4.20 20.64
C LYS A 437 5.86 -5.07 19.41
N THR A 438 4.81 -5.68 18.86
CA THR A 438 4.89 -6.52 17.66
C THR A 438 4.66 -5.72 16.36
N GLY A 439 4.06 -4.53 16.46
CA GLY A 439 3.63 -3.74 15.32
C GLY A 439 2.33 -4.24 14.68
N GLU A 440 1.65 -5.22 15.30
CA GLU A 440 0.38 -5.75 14.81
C GLU A 440 -0.73 -4.70 14.87
N LYS A 441 -1.53 -4.62 13.79
CA LYS A 441 -2.73 -3.79 13.69
C LYS A 441 -3.85 -4.62 13.06
N ARG A 442 -5.02 -4.67 13.67
CA ARG A 442 -6.18 -5.39 13.12
C ARG A 442 -7.50 -4.71 13.44
N ASN A 443 -8.45 -4.87 12.53
CA ASN A 443 -9.86 -4.52 12.76
C ASN A 443 -10.62 -5.77 13.21
N TRP A 444 -11.50 -5.61 14.19
CA TRP A 444 -12.38 -6.64 14.73
C TRP A 444 -13.86 -6.26 14.48
N LYS A 445 -14.72 -7.25 14.30
CA LYS A 445 -16.18 -7.10 14.12
C LYS A 445 -16.89 -8.26 14.79
N SER A 446 -17.98 -7.98 15.50
CA SER A 446 -18.79 -9.01 16.15
C SER A 446 -19.45 -9.96 15.13
N THR A 447 -19.60 -11.21 15.54
CA THR A 447 -20.29 -12.27 14.80
C THR A 447 -21.81 -12.20 15.02
N GLY A 448 -22.60 -12.44 13.95
CA GLY A 448 -24.07 -12.56 14.07
C GLY A 448 -24.91 -11.30 13.86
N HIS A 449 -24.32 -10.11 13.70
CA HIS A 449 -25.10 -8.87 13.47
C HIS A 449 -25.28 -8.57 11.97
N GLU A 450 -26.49 -8.76 11.44
CA GLU A 450 -26.91 -8.19 10.15
C GLU A 450 -27.27 -6.71 10.34
N VAL A 451 -26.92 -5.86 9.36
CA VAL A 451 -27.17 -4.41 9.43
C VAL A 451 -27.97 -4.02 8.21
N SER A 452 -29.14 -3.44 8.44
CA SER A 452 -30.04 -2.98 7.38
C SER A 452 -29.40 -1.87 6.53
N PRO A 453 -29.83 -1.67 5.28
CA PRO A 453 -29.33 -0.58 4.44
C PRO A 453 -29.49 0.81 5.08
N GLN A 454 -30.58 1.05 5.80
CA GLN A 454 -30.85 2.31 6.49
C GLN A 454 -29.88 2.54 7.66
N GLU A 455 -29.59 1.52 8.45
CA GLU A 455 -28.59 1.60 9.52
C GLU A 455 -27.18 1.83 8.97
N ARG A 456 -26.83 1.26 7.80
CA ARG A 456 -25.53 1.53 7.15
C ARG A 456 -25.38 2.99 6.71
N GLN A 457 -26.47 3.63 6.31
CA GLN A 457 -26.46 5.06 5.99
C GLN A 457 -26.27 5.90 7.26
N ASN A 458 -27.01 5.59 8.32
CA ASN A 458 -26.89 6.26 9.62
C ASN A 458 -25.47 6.11 10.22
N ILE A 459 -24.83 4.95 10.07
CA ILE A 459 -23.43 4.71 10.49
C ILE A 459 -22.46 5.61 9.72
N LYS A 460 -22.62 5.74 8.41
CA LYS A 460 -21.76 6.61 7.59
C LYS A 460 -21.91 8.07 7.97
N GLU A 461 -23.15 8.53 8.16
CA GLU A 461 -23.43 9.90 8.60
C GLU A 461 -22.85 10.18 9.99
N ARG A 462 -23.01 9.24 10.93
CA ARG A 462 -22.39 9.33 12.27
C ARG A 462 -20.87 9.34 12.19
N ALA A 463 -20.25 8.53 11.33
CA ALA A 463 -18.79 8.48 11.17
C ALA A 463 -18.23 9.79 10.60
N VAL A 464 -18.92 10.40 9.63
CA VAL A 464 -18.57 11.73 9.09
C VAL A 464 -18.71 12.80 10.17
N ARG A 465 -19.82 12.78 10.92
CA ARG A 465 -20.06 13.71 12.03
C ARG A 465 -19.02 13.56 13.14
N GLN A 466 -18.70 12.34 13.57
CA GLN A 466 -17.66 12.06 14.57
C GLN A 466 -16.26 12.44 14.08
N LYS A 467 -15.96 12.27 12.79
CA LYS A 467 -14.70 12.76 12.22
C LYS A 467 -14.62 14.28 12.32
N LYS A 468 -15.69 14.99 11.95
CA LYS A 468 -15.79 16.45 12.04
C LYS A 468 -15.72 16.95 13.50
N GLU A 469 -16.40 16.28 14.43
CA GLU A 469 -16.35 16.58 15.86
C GLU A 469 -14.92 16.38 16.43
N ARG A 470 -14.23 15.29 16.06
CA ARG A 470 -12.83 15.06 16.48
C ARG A 470 -11.85 16.08 15.89
N GLU A 471 -12.03 16.46 14.62
CA GLU A 471 -11.23 17.51 13.99
C GLU A 471 -11.45 18.85 14.72
N ALA A 472 -12.70 19.21 15.02
CA ALA A 472 -13.03 20.40 15.78
C ALA A 472 -12.47 20.37 17.22
N GLU A 473 -12.54 19.23 17.91
CA GLU A 473 -11.98 19.06 19.26
C GLU A 473 -10.45 19.18 19.25
N ARG A 474 -9.79 18.59 18.25
CA ARG A 474 -8.35 18.71 18.05
C ARG A 474 -7.94 20.16 17.78
N ASP A 475 -8.68 20.87 16.92
CA ASP A 475 -8.39 22.28 16.60
C ASP A 475 -8.64 23.19 17.81
N ALA A 476 -9.70 22.94 18.58
CA ALA A 476 -9.95 23.62 19.85
C ALA A 476 -8.81 23.37 20.87
N THR A 477 -8.31 22.13 20.94
CA THR A 477 -7.17 21.76 21.78
C THR A 477 -5.90 22.50 21.34
N HIS A 478 -5.60 22.49 20.04
CA HIS A 478 -4.46 23.22 19.47
C HIS A 478 -4.53 24.71 19.80
N LYS A 479 -5.70 25.34 19.64
CA LYS A 479 -5.91 26.76 19.96
C LYS A 479 -5.66 27.05 21.45
N LYS A 480 -6.18 26.21 22.34
CA LYS A 480 -5.97 26.34 23.79
C LYS A 480 -4.49 26.18 24.16
N VAL A 481 -3.80 25.21 23.57
CA VAL A 481 -2.38 24.97 23.83
C VAL A 481 -1.50 26.08 23.24
N ALA A 482 -1.85 26.62 22.08
CA ALA A 482 -1.17 27.79 21.48
C ALA A 482 -1.26 29.02 22.40
N GLN A 483 -2.44 29.32 22.96
CA GLN A 483 -2.61 30.39 23.94
C GLN A 483 -1.77 30.16 25.20
N LYS A 484 -1.76 28.93 25.72
CA LYS A 484 -0.91 28.55 26.86
C LYS A 484 0.59 28.69 26.52
N ALA A 485 0.99 28.26 25.33
CA ALA A 485 2.36 28.36 24.84
C ALA A 485 2.82 29.81 24.76
N ALA A 486 2.00 30.69 24.17
CA ALA A 486 2.27 32.13 24.10
C ALA A 486 2.34 32.76 25.50
N TYR A 487 1.46 32.39 26.42
CA TYR A 487 1.50 32.85 27.82
C TYR A 487 2.79 32.44 28.53
N VAL A 488 3.16 31.16 28.46
CA VAL A 488 4.40 30.63 29.05
C VAL A 488 5.61 31.33 28.44
N TRP A 489 5.64 31.45 27.11
CA TRP A 489 6.69 32.17 26.39
C TRP A 489 6.83 33.61 26.87
N GLY A 490 5.73 34.34 27.02
CA GLY A 490 5.72 35.73 27.49
C GLY A 490 6.24 35.92 28.93
N LYS A 491 6.10 34.90 29.79
CA LYS A 491 6.55 34.95 31.19
C LYS A 491 8.01 34.53 31.40
N CYS A 492 8.62 33.87 30.41
CA CYS A 492 9.99 33.41 30.52
C CYS A 492 11.01 34.49 30.11
N SER A 493 12.15 34.49 30.80
CA SER A 493 13.29 35.36 30.51
C SER A 493 14.10 34.81 29.32
N PRO A 494 14.88 35.67 28.63
CA PRO A 494 15.86 35.21 27.64
C PRO A 494 16.80 34.15 28.21
N ALA A 495 17.19 33.17 27.39
CA ALA A 495 18.11 32.14 27.82
C ALA A 495 19.53 32.73 28.05
N PRO A 496 20.18 32.46 29.20
CA PRO A 496 21.55 32.89 29.42
C PRO A 496 22.51 32.08 28.55
N SER A 497 23.57 32.72 28.05
CA SER A 497 24.62 32.06 27.28
C SER A 497 25.35 30.96 28.07
N SER A 498 25.37 31.08 29.40
CA SER A 498 25.95 30.10 30.34
C SER A 498 25.08 28.86 30.59
N HIS A 499 23.96 28.70 29.87
CA HIS A 499 23.11 27.52 30.07
C HIS A 499 23.87 26.24 29.68
N PRO A 500 23.86 25.15 30.50
CA PRO A 500 24.71 23.97 30.29
C PRO A 500 24.56 23.30 28.93
N TYR A 501 23.35 23.30 28.35
CA TYR A 501 23.12 22.78 27.01
C TYR A 501 23.82 23.62 25.91
N LEU A 502 23.76 24.96 26.04
CA LEU A 502 24.32 25.89 25.05
C LEU A 502 25.85 25.85 25.10
N GLU A 503 26.43 25.84 26.29
CA GLU A 503 27.88 25.68 26.49
C GLU A 503 28.38 24.34 25.95
N ARG A 504 27.70 23.24 26.31
CA ARG A 504 28.04 21.89 25.81
C ARG A 504 27.93 21.80 24.30
N LYS A 505 26.93 22.45 23.69
CA LYS A 505 26.77 22.49 22.24
C LYS A 505 27.61 23.57 21.56
N LYS A 506 28.27 24.46 22.30
CA LYS A 506 29.04 25.61 21.81
C LYS A 506 28.26 26.49 20.82
N ILE A 507 27.00 26.75 21.15
CA ILE A 507 26.07 27.55 20.35
C ILE A 507 25.43 28.62 21.22
N SER A 508 24.93 29.69 20.60
CA SER A 508 24.15 30.72 21.28
C SER A 508 22.64 30.45 21.25
N GLY A 509 21.92 31.14 22.12
CA GLY A 509 20.51 30.89 22.45
C GLY A 509 19.64 32.15 22.41
N GLU A 510 19.97 33.15 21.60
CA GLU A 510 19.30 34.46 21.57
C GLU A 510 17.80 34.34 21.26
N GLU A 511 17.42 33.32 20.47
CA GLU A 511 16.03 33.04 20.12
C GLU A 511 15.31 32.15 21.14
N LEU A 512 16.01 31.75 22.21
CA LEU A 512 15.50 30.85 23.25
C LEU A 512 15.15 31.61 24.52
N LYS A 513 14.22 31.05 25.26
CA LYS A 513 13.89 31.48 26.62
C LYS A 513 14.18 30.40 27.63
N ILE A 514 14.19 30.76 28.90
CA ILE A 514 14.44 29.83 29.99
C ILE A 514 13.31 29.85 31.02
N THR A 515 12.92 28.67 31.51
CA THR A 515 12.00 28.54 32.64
C THR A 515 12.73 28.74 33.97
N ASN A 516 11.99 29.04 35.03
CA ASN A 516 12.54 29.05 36.40
C ASN A 516 13.11 27.69 36.85
N THR A 517 12.72 26.60 36.18
CA THR A 517 13.24 25.23 36.37
C THR A 517 14.44 24.91 35.47
N ASN A 518 15.10 25.93 34.90
CA ASN A 518 16.30 25.80 34.08
C ASN A 518 16.10 24.97 32.80
N ASN A 519 14.89 24.98 32.22
CA ASN A 519 14.63 24.37 30.91
C ASN A 519 14.66 25.45 29.82
N LEU A 520 15.36 25.17 28.72
CA LEU A 520 15.28 26.04 27.54
C LEU A 520 13.95 25.81 26.82
N LEU A 521 13.43 26.88 26.24
CA LEU A 521 12.21 26.92 25.45
C LEU A 521 12.55 27.34 24.03
N ILE A 522 12.09 26.53 23.07
CA ILE A 522 12.07 26.84 21.64
C ILE A 522 10.62 27.15 21.26
N PRO A 523 10.33 28.36 20.73
CA PRO A 523 8.99 28.70 20.26
C PRO A 523 8.75 28.09 18.88
N LEU A 524 7.67 27.33 18.73
CA LEU A 524 7.28 26.76 17.44
C LEU A 524 6.06 27.52 16.92
N GLN A 525 6.26 28.27 15.84
CA GLN A 525 5.31 29.19 15.25
C GLN A 525 4.87 28.74 13.85
N ASN A 526 3.73 29.24 13.41
CA ASN A 526 3.27 29.10 12.03
C ASN A 526 3.94 30.14 11.11
N THR A 527 3.60 30.12 9.83
CA THR A 527 4.12 31.07 8.83
C THR A 527 3.70 32.52 9.09
N SER A 528 2.67 32.77 9.91
CA SER A 528 2.23 34.10 10.34
C SER A 528 2.98 34.62 11.58
N GLY A 529 3.87 33.82 12.18
CA GLY A 529 4.60 34.18 13.40
C GLY A 529 3.84 33.90 14.70
N GLU A 530 2.70 33.23 14.65
CA GLU A 530 1.93 32.89 15.84
C GLU A 530 2.45 31.59 16.47
N ILE A 531 2.79 31.63 17.75
CA ILE A 531 3.24 30.45 18.50
C ILE A 531 2.11 29.41 18.56
N GLN A 532 2.37 28.22 18.02
CA GLN A 532 1.47 27.07 18.01
C GLN A 532 1.76 26.10 19.17
N THR A 533 3.04 25.98 19.57
CA THR A 533 3.48 25.11 20.68
C THR A 533 4.91 25.48 21.12
N LEU A 534 5.44 24.79 22.13
CA LEU A 534 6.82 24.92 22.62
C LEU A 534 7.54 23.57 22.60
N GLN A 535 8.85 23.59 22.31
CA GLN A 535 9.76 22.49 22.64
C GLN A 535 10.63 22.92 23.83
N PHE A 536 10.77 22.03 24.81
CA PHE A 536 11.61 22.17 25.98
C PHE A 536 12.90 21.39 25.76
N ILE A 537 14.03 21.96 26.14
CA ILE A 537 15.31 21.24 26.30
C ILE A 537 15.67 21.29 27.79
N LEU A 538 15.65 20.13 28.44
CA LEU A 538 16.02 20.00 29.85
C LEU A 538 17.53 20.16 30.02
N PRO A 539 18.04 20.44 31.24
CA PRO A 539 19.48 20.55 31.50
C PRO A 539 20.32 19.35 31.03
N ASN A 540 19.76 18.14 31.16
CA ASN A 540 20.37 16.89 30.69
C ASN A 540 20.39 16.74 29.15
N GLY A 541 19.71 17.64 28.41
CA GLY A 541 19.58 17.61 26.96
C GLY A 541 18.36 16.85 26.44
N GLU A 542 17.52 16.28 27.31
CA GLU A 542 16.27 15.64 26.91
C GLU A 542 15.31 16.69 26.32
N LYS A 543 14.73 16.37 25.16
CA LYS A 543 13.81 17.27 24.45
C LYS A 543 12.37 16.82 24.64
N LYS A 544 11.48 17.73 25.04
CA LYS A 544 10.03 17.43 25.23
C LYS A 544 9.17 18.45 24.51
N LEU A 545 8.09 18.02 23.89
CA LEU A 545 7.11 18.93 23.30
C LEU A 545 6.00 19.24 24.30
N LEU A 546 5.45 20.45 24.24
CA LEU A 546 4.23 20.78 24.98
C LEU A 546 3.07 19.92 24.47
N ALA A 547 2.57 19.03 25.33
CA ALA A 547 1.55 18.06 24.97
C ALA A 547 0.27 18.74 24.45
N GLY A 548 -0.29 18.19 23.38
CA GLY A 548 -1.49 18.71 22.72
C GLY A 548 -1.27 19.95 21.85
N GLY A 549 -0.03 20.42 21.68
CA GLY A 549 0.28 21.53 20.77
C GLY A 549 0.49 21.08 19.32
N LYS A 550 0.24 21.98 18.38
CA LYS A 550 0.37 21.70 16.94
C LYS A 550 1.83 21.81 16.50
N LEU A 551 2.52 20.67 16.35
CA LEU A 551 3.86 20.61 15.77
C LEU A 551 3.83 20.68 14.24
N GLU A 552 2.84 20.04 13.61
CA GLU A 552 2.75 19.89 12.16
C GLU A 552 2.74 21.25 11.44
N GLY A 553 3.79 21.50 10.66
CA GLY A 553 3.99 22.76 9.93
C GLY A 553 4.50 23.93 10.79
N SER A 554 4.70 23.71 12.08
CA SER A 554 5.26 24.70 13.01
C SER A 554 6.78 24.59 13.09
N PHE A 555 7.46 25.72 13.23
CA PHE A 555 8.92 25.81 13.21
C PHE A 555 9.44 26.91 14.14
N CYS A 556 10.74 26.91 14.46
CA CYS A 556 11.41 28.07 15.07
C CYS A 556 12.31 28.74 14.03
N LYS A 557 12.12 30.04 13.77
CA LYS A 557 13.02 30.81 12.90
C LYS A 557 14.17 31.35 13.74
N ILE A 558 15.40 31.14 13.30
CA ILE A 558 16.62 31.61 13.96
C ILE A 558 17.54 32.35 12.98
N GLY A 559 18.49 33.14 13.49
CA GLY A 559 19.41 33.93 12.69
C GLY A 559 18.99 35.39 12.50
N GLN A 560 19.65 36.11 11.57
CA GLN A 560 19.47 37.56 11.40
C GLN A 560 18.00 37.95 11.12
N GLU A 561 17.59 39.11 11.65
CA GLU A 561 16.21 39.61 11.52
C GLU A 561 15.82 39.91 10.07
N HIS A 562 16.78 40.32 9.24
CA HIS A 562 16.55 40.71 7.85
C HIS A 562 17.02 39.62 6.87
N GLU A 563 16.06 38.91 6.30
CA GLU A 563 16.30 38.11 5.10
C GLU A 563 16.52 39.04 3.91
N LYS A 564 17.59 38.82 3.14
CA LYS A 564 17.68 39.43 1.82
C LYS A 564 16.65 38.75 0.90
N GLU A 565 16.22 39.47 -0.12
CA GLU A 565 15.22 39.01 -1.10
C GLU A 565 15.63 37.65 -1.71
N ASN A 566 16.92 37.49 -2.02
CA ASN A 566 17.49 36.28 -2.64
C ASN A 566 18.09 35.28 -1.63
N ASP A 567 17.82 35.40 -0.33
CA ASP A 567 18.31 34.40 0.62
C ASP A 567 17.46 33.11 0.55
N PRO A 568 18.09 31.92 0.43
CA PRO A 568 17.37 30.67 0.43
C PRO A 568 16.75 30.39 1.80
N ILE A 569 15.64 29.67 1.80
CA ILE A 569 14.99 29.17 3.01
C ILE A 569 15.73 27.93 3.46
N MET A 570 16.49 28.05 4.54
CA MET A 570 17.28 26.96 5.11
C MET A 570 16.49 26.22 6.19
N LEU A 571 16.34 24.89 6.09
CA LEU A 571 15.68 24.07 7.10
C LEU A 571 16.67 23.13 7.80
N ALA A 572 16.48 22.92 9.10
CA ALA A 572 17.22 21.91 9.87
C ALA A 572 16.28 21.19 10.85
N GLU A 573 16.61 19.94 11.20
CA GLU A 573 15.82 19.17 12.18
C GLU A 573 15.98 19.74 13.60
N GLY A 574 17.22 19.86 14.09
CA GLY A 574 17.52 20.28 15.46
C GLY A 574 18.00 21.72 15.59
N TYR A 575 17.73 22.33 16.75
CA TYR A 575 18.18 23.70 17.07
C TYR A 575 19.70 23.86 16.97
N SER A 576 20.49 22.94 17.54
CA SER A 576 21.96 23.04 17.51
C SER A 576 22.53 22.98 16.10
N THR A 577 22.01 22.07 15.28
CA THR A 577 22.39 21.92 13.87
C THR A 577 22.07 23.21 13.11
N GLY A 578 20.82 23.67 13.19
CA GLY A 578 20.40 24.88 12.48
C GLY A 578 21.11 26.15 12.97
N LYS A 579 21.41 26.27 14.28
CA LYS A 579 22.16 27.42 14.80
C LYS A 579 23.59 27.45 14.27
N SER A 580 24.23 26.30 14.19
CA SER A 580 25.57 26.18 13.59
C SER A 580 25.56 26.57 12.12
N ILE A 581 24.54 26.14 11.36
CA ILE A 581 24.36 26.48 9.94
C ILE A 581 24.07 27.97 9.78
N SER A 582 23.13 28.52 10.55
CA SER A 582 22.74 29.93 10.48
C SER A 582 23.92 30.85 10.78
N THR A 583 24.71 30.55 11.81
CA THR A 583 25.94 31.29 12.13
C THR A 583 26.99 31.17 11.03
N ALA A 584 27.18 29.97 10.47
CA ALA A 584 28.16 29.74 9.41
C ALA A 584 27.79 30.45 8.09
N ALA A 585 26.52 30.38 7.70
CA ALA A 585 26.00 30.99 6.48
C ALA A 585 25.65 32.47 6.63
N GLN A 586 25.54 32.97 7.88
CA GLN A 586 25.02 34.29 8.23
C GLN A 586 23.63 34.55 7.63
N LYS A 587 22.77 33.53 7.65
CA LYS A 587 21.42 33.55 7.05
C LYS A 587 20.38 32.89 7.97
N PRO A 588 19.09 33.22 7.84
CA PRO A 588 18.06 32.62 8.68
C PRO A 588 17.85 31.13 8.43
N CYS A 589 17.55 30.39 9.50
CA CYS A 589 17.27 28.95 9.44
C CYS A 589 15.97 28.61 10.19
N TYR A 590 15.24 27.63 9.68
CA TYR A 590 13.94 27.18 10.16
C TYR A 590 14.07 25.80 10.80
N ILE A 591 13.91 25.76 12.11
CA ILE A 591 14.08 24.55 12.93
C ILE A 591 12.76 23.80 13.01
N CYS A 592 12.75 22.55 12.55
CA CYS A 592 11.53 21.74 12.41
C CYS A 592 11.27 20.83 13.62
N CYS A 593 12.23 20.69 14.53
CA CYS A 593 12.22 19.90 15.77
C CYS A 593 12.05 18.38 15.62
N SER A 594 11.71 17.89 14.43
CA SER A 594 11.62 16.47 14.08
C SER A 594 11.77 16.29 12.57
N SER A 595 12.49 15.24 12.17
CA SER A 595 12.58 14.80 10.77
C SER A 595 11.22 14.53 10.12
N ASN A 596 10.21 14.11 10.89
CA ASN A 596 8.85 13.90 10.36
C ASN A 596 8.10 15.20 10.05
N ASN A 597 8.59 16.34 10.56
CA ASN A 597 7.99 17.66 10.34
C ASN A 597 8.70 18.47 9.25
N LEU A 598 9.82 17.97 8.70
CA LEU A 598 10.59 18.66 7.64
C LEU A 598 9.72 18.93 6.41
N GLU A 599 8.99 17.93 5.93
CA GLU A 599 8.18 18.04 4.71
C GLU A 599 7.02 19.02 4.86
N THR A 600 6.33 18.99 6.01
CA THR A 600 5.18 19.87 6.28
C THR A 600 5.62 21.32 6.44
N VAL A 601 6.76 21.58 7.11
CA VAL A 601 7.35 22.92 7.20
C VAL A 601 7.85 23.41 5.83
N ALA A 602 8.54 22.55 5.07
CA ALA A 602 9.01 22.89 3.72
C ALA A 602 7.85 23.30 2.82
N LYS A 603 6.76 22.52 2.80
CA LYS A 603 5.55 22.86 2.03
C LYS A 603 4.92 24.17 2.47
N ALA A 604 4.80 24.41 3.78
CA ALA A 604 4.21 25.64 4.30
C ALA A 604 5.03 26.88 3.94
N LEU A 605 6.37 26.78 3.99
CA LEU A 605 7.28 27.86 3.61
C LEU A 605 7.32 28.08 2.10
N HIS A 606 7.34 27.02 1.30
CA HIS A 606 7.28 27.11 -0.17
C HIS A 606 6.00 27.80 -0.63
N ALA A 607 4.85 27.44 -0.05
CA ALA A 607 3.58 28.07 -0.37
C ALA A 607 3.55 29.58 -0.03
N LYS A 608 4.28 30.01 1.02
CA LYS A 608 4.37 31.42 1.40
C LYS A 608 5.41 32.19 0.56
N PHE A 609 6.48 31.52 0.14
CA PHE A 609 7.62 32.09 -0.56
C PHE A 609 7.95 31.24 -1.80
N PRO A 610 7.10 31.24 -2.84
CA PRO A 610 7.24 30.35 -3.98
C PRO A 610 8.52 30.58 -4.79
N ASP A 611 9.02 31.82 -4.80
CA ASP A 611 10.20 32.23 -5.57
C ASP A 611 11.53 31.96 -4.85
N LYS A 612 11.49 31.54 -3.58
CA LYS A 612 12.70 31.28 -2.80
C LYS A 612 13.13 29.82 -2.89
N ASP A 613 14.42 29.61 -3.13
CA ASP A 613 15.04 28.30 -3.03
C ASP A 613 14.89 27.72 -1.62
N ILE A 614 14.60 26.43 -1.54
CA ILE A 614 14.54 25.70 -0.27
C ILE A 614 15.76 24.78 -0.16
N VAL A 615 16.51 24.91 0.93
CA VAL A 615 17.70 24.10 1.21
C VAL A 615 17.52 23.40 2.56
N ILE A 616 17.52 22.07 2.55
CA ILE A 616 17.34 21.25 3.76
C ILE A 616 18.67 20.65 4.18
N TYR A 617 19.09 20.93 5.41
CA TYR A 617 20.30 20.38 5.99
C TYR A 617 19.96 19.13 6.80
N ALA A 618 20.43 17.98 6.31
CA ALA A 618 20.13 16.69 6.90
C ALA A 618 21.11 16.35 8.03
N ASP A 619 20.62 15.70 9.08
CA ASP A 619 21.47 14.92 9.97
C ASP A 619 21.88 13.62 9.24
N ASN A 620 23.14 13.20 9.38
CA ASN A 620 23.68 12.03 8.73
C ASN A 620 23.90 10.92 9.78
N ASP A 621 22.82 10.17 10.00
CA ASP A 621 22.68 9.08 10.97
C ASP A 621 23.43 7.80 10.52
N HIS A 622 24.69 7.93 10.15
CA HIS A 622 25.51 6.85 9.58
C HIS A 622 25.62 5.62 10.51
N ALA A 623 25.51 5.80 11.83
CA ALA A 623 25.44 4.69 12.79
C ALA A 623 24.12 3.91 12.66
N GLN A 624 22.98 4.60 12.49
CA GLN A 624 21.69 3.95 12.22
C GLN A 624 21.68 3.34 10.82
N GLU A 625 22.34 3.97 9.86
CA GLU A 625 22.53 3.44 8.51
C GLU A 625 23.33 2.15 8.52
N LYS A 626 24.41 2.09 9.31
CA LYS A 626 25.20 0.88 9.51
C LYS A 626 24.39 -0.23 10.21
N ALA A 627 23.60 0.11 11.21
CA ALA A 627 22.85 -0.86 12.00
C ALA A 627 21.57 -1.38 11.31
N LYS A 628 20.87 -0.52 10.55
CA LYS A 628 19.52 -0.79 10.02
C LYS A 628 19.42 -0.64 8.50
N GLY A 629 20.45 -0.16 7.81
CA GLY A 629 20.44 0.10 6.36
C GLY A 629 19.53 1.26 5.94
N LEU A 630 19.25 2.17 6.89
CA LEU A 630 18.39 3.36 6.75
C LEU A 630 19.11 4.53 7.42
N ASN A 631 19.12 5.69 6.76
CA ASN A 631 19.58 6.95 7.34
C ASN A 631 18.38 7.90 7.45
N PRO A 632 17.62 7.87 8.57
CA PRO A 632 16.34 8.57 8.66
C PRO A 632 16.46 10.08 8.44
N GLY A 633 17.51 10.72 8.96
CA GLY A 633 17.80 12.14 8.73
C GLY A 633 17.91 12.48 7.23
N ILE A 634 18.74 11.73 6.49
CA ILE A 634 18.90 11.93 5.04
C ILE A 634 17.63 11.59 4.26
N GLU A 635 16.99 10.46 4.55
CA GLU A 635 15.79 10.00 3.81
C GLU A 635 14.64 11.01 3.96
N LYS A 636 14.41 11.52 5.17
CA LYS A 636 13.35 12.50 5.45
C LYS A 636 13.66 13.87 4.85
N ALA A 637 14.92 14.34 4.94
CA ALA A 637 15.33 15.58 4.29
C ALA A 637 15.19 15.50 2.76
N THR A 638 15.56 14.35 2.17
CA THR A 638 15.42 14.11 0.72
C THR A 638 13.97 14.09 0.26
N ALA A 639 13.09 13.42 1.01
CA ALA A 639 11.66 13.42 0.72
C ALA A 639 11.07 14.84 0.81
N ALA A 640 11.42 15.60 1.86
CA ALA A 640 10.96 16.96 2.06
C ALA A 640 11.42 17.91 0.94
N ALA A 641 12.69 17.84 0.54
CA ALA A 641 13.23 18.66 -0.55
C ALA A 641 12.56 18.33 -1.88
N LYS A 642 12.41 17.04 -2.22
CA LYS A 642 11.72 16.60 -3.43
C LYS A 642 10.28 17.13 -3.51
N ALA A 643 9.59 17.20 -2.38
CA ALA A 643 8.19 17.65 -2.34
C ALA A 643 7.99 19.14 -2.67
N VAL A 644 9.06 19.94 -2.68
CA VAL A 644 9.02 21.39 -2.93
C VAL A 644 10.04 21.85 -3.97
N GLY A 645 10.65 20.91 -4.72
CA GLY A 645 11.73 21.24 -5.66
C GLY A 645 13.00 21.81 -5.00
N GLY A 646 13.21 21.55 -3.71
CA GLY A 646 14.36 22.05 -2.94
C GLY A 646 15.61 21.17 -3.06
N LYS A 647 16.68 21.61 -2.40
CA LYS A 647 18.00 20.95 -2.35
C LYS A 647 18.26 20.34 -0.97
N VAL A 648 19.09 19.31 -0.90
CA VAL A 648 19.53 18.70 0.38
C VAL A 648 21.04 18.79 0.51
N ILE A 649 21.51 19.30 1.65
CA ILE A 649 22.92 19.33 1.99
C ILE A 649 23.16 18.36 3.15
N ILE A 650 24.07 17.42 2.93
CA ILE A 650 24.42 16.34 3.88
C ILE A 650 25.84 16.59 4.39
N PRO A 651 26.09 16.54 5.71
CA PRO A 651 27.43 16.68 6.25
C PRO A 651 28.26 15.44 5.89
N LYS A 652 29.45 15.68 5.33
CA LYS A 652 30.42 14.62 5.00
C LYS A 652 31.45 14.48 6.12
N PHE A 653 31.60 13.25 6.59
CA PHE A 653 32.50 12.85 7.67
C PHE A 653 33.58 11.89 7.17
N SER A 654 34.82 12.07 7.66
CA SER A 654 35.90 11.10 7.52
C SER A 654 35.62 9.83 8.34
N SER A 655 36.43 8.79 8.18
CA SER A 655 36.29 7.56 8.98
C SER A 655 36.50 7.83 10.47
N GLU A 656 37.48 8.66 10.81
CA GLU A 656 37.81 9.04 12.18
C GLU A 656 36.70 9.88 12.83
N GLU A 657 36.07 10.79 12.06
CA GLU A 657 34.93 11.59 12.53
C GLU A 657 33.70 10.72 12.82
N LYS A 658 33.45 9.70 11.98
CA LYS A 658 32.37 8.72 12.22
C LYS A 658 32.64 7.87 13.45
N GLU A 659 33.89 7.46 13.66
CA GLU A 659 34.29 6.72 14.88
C GLU A 659 34.11 7.55 16.15
N ARG A 660 34.30 8.87 16.06
CA ARG A 660 34.00 9.83 17.14
C ARG A 660 32.51 10.12 17.32
N GLY A 661 31.65 9.55 16.47
CA GLY A 661 30.19 9.66 16.56
C GLY A 661 29.60 10.91 15.93
N PHE A 662 30.28 11.57 14.99
CA PHE A 662 29.76 12.81 14.38
C PHE A 662 28.59 12.52 13.44
N THR A 663 27.45 13.15 13.69
CA THR A 663 26.21 12.91 12.94
C THR A 663 25.67 14.17 12.27
N ASP A 664 25.96 15.36 12.80
CA ASP A 664 25.34 16.60 12.33
C ASP A 664 26.36 17.73 12.02
N PHE A 665 25.86 18.85 11.51
CA PHE A 665 26.69 20.04 11.22
C PHE A 665 27.21 20.73 12.49
N ASN A 666 26.54 20.56 13.62
CA ASN A 666 27.00 21.09 14.89
C ASN A 666 28.25 20.34 15.38
N ASP A 667 28.35 19.03 15.16
CA ASP A 667 29.56 18.26 15.47
C ASP A 667 30.77 18.77 14.66
N LEU A 668 30.56 19.07 13.36
CA LEU A 668 31.58 19.71 12.52
C LEU A 668 31.96 21.11 13.03
N ALA A 669 30.98 21.92 13.42
CA ALA A 669 31.22 23.26 13.95
C ALA A 669 32.03 23.22 15.26
N GLN A 670 31.74 22.26 16.14
CA GLN A 670 32.47 22.12 17.41
C GLN A 670 33.92 21.64 17.20
N ALA A 671 34.15 20.78 16.22
CA ALA A 671 35.46 20.23 15.93
C ALA A 671 36.36 21.18 15.12
N TRP A 672 35.80 21.89 14.16
CA TRP A 672 36.56 22.64 13.14
C TRP A 672 36.19 24.12 13.02
N GLY A 673 35.19 24.58 13.78
CA GLY A 673 34.68 25.94 13.74
C GLY A 673 33.66 26.19 12.63
N THR A 674 32.87 27.26 12.79
CA THR A 674 31.80 27.65 11.85
C THR A 674 32.34 28.08 10.47
N LYS A 675 33.57 28.60 10.39
CA LYS A 675 34.24 28.90 9.10
C LYS A 675 34.44 27.64 8.25
N HIS A 676 34.75 26.50 8.88
CA HIS A 676 34.88 25.22 8.18
C HIS A 676 33.53 24.75 7.64
N VAL A 677 32.48 24.87 8.44
CA VAL A 677 31.10 24.57 8.02
C VAL A 677 30.69 25.46 6.85
N ALA A 678 30.93 26.76 6.92
CA ALA A 678 30.63 27.71 5.84
C ALA A 678 31.32 27.31 4.53
N ARG A 679 32.61 26.94 4.59
CA ARG A 679 33.37 26.46 3.42
C ARG A 679 32.78 25.18 2.84
N LYS A 680 32.40 24.21 3.69
CA LYS A 680 31.77 22.95 3.24
C LYS A 680 30.43 23.21 2.56
N ILE A 681 29.59 24.08 3.12
CA ILE A 681 28.30 24.46 2.52
C ILE A 681 28.53 25.12 1.16
N HIS A 682 29.44 26.10 1.08
CA HIS A 682 29.74 26.81 -0.16
C HIS A 682 30.27 25.89 -1.26
N LEU A 683 31.16 24.95 -0.93
CA LEU A 683 31.70 23.98 -1.90
C LEU A 683 30.64 23.03 -2.47
N VAL A 684 29.63 22.66 -1.68
CA VAL A 684 28.52 21.83 -2.17
C VAL A 684 27.66 22.63 -3.14
N LEU A 685 27.27 23.86 -2.76
CA LEU A 685 26.45 24.73 -3.61
C LEU A 685 27.18 25.13 -4.91
N ALA A 686 28.49 25.39 -4.86
CA ALA A 686 29.28 25.74 -6.04
C ALA A 686 29.44 24.58 -7.03
N LYS A 687 29.66 23.35 -6.54
CA LYS A 687 29.73 22.15 -7.41
C LYS A 687 28.42 21.87 -8.11
N GLU A 688 27.29 22.10 -7.45
CA GLU A 688 25.97 21.92 -8.06
C GLU A 688 25.73 22.97 -9.15
N ALA A 689 26.12 24.23 -8.93
CA ALA A 689 26.02 25.28 -9.95
C ALA A 689 26.91 25.03 -11.19
N GLU A 690 28.04 24.34 -11.04
CA GLU A 690 28.89 23.89 -12.16
C GLU A 690 28.32 22.66 -12.90
N LEU A 691 27.52 21.83 -12.24
CA LEU A 691 26.84 20.68 -12.84
C LEU A 691 25.54 21.06 -13.57
N GLU A 692 24.94 22.19 -13.20
CA GLU A 692 23.74 22.78 -13.83
C GLU A 692 24.07 23.65 -15.06
N ARG A 693 25.36 23.96 -15.30
CA ARG A 693 25.89 24.67 -16.48
C ARG A 693 26.50 23.69 -17.48
#